data_AF-A0A2J4YPD7-F1
#
_entry.id   AF-A0A2J4YPD7-F1
#
_cell.length_a   1.000
_cell.length_b   1.000
_cell.length_c   1.000
_cell.angle_alpha   90.00
_cell.angle_beta   90.00
_cell.angle_gamma   90.00
#
_symmetry.space_group_name_H-M   'P 1'
#
loop_
_entity.id
_entity.type
_entity.pdbx_description
1 polymer ?
#
loop_
_entity_poly.entity_id
_entity_poly.type
_entity_poly.pdbx_seq_one_letter_code
_entity_poly.pdbx_strand_id
1 'polypeptide(L)'
;TNRVTGTEGNLATQSGQLTMLKNSLAEGSLVSNGGMNVDLSFWENSGTGSAFTYDSGEKALKTTTGSIRVANVTRIPVEAGLTLTVSFEYRTSETVNSVSSDTVGVIADLGNPIAWLSSISPWLSGVTTNWQTKTVELTIPANFTGRYVYLRFAAGGWTPSNSARLYIRKVDVFSSTGVSKKANASAVTDLTSRVDSAEGKLVSQSQAIAKLQNDLTTTNATVSKKADQSALTSLTGRVEKTESGLTAANGNITSLTSAIGAAKAAGDDYIPNPALEPSYDRMGYDVVSATAAGVPVDCPFAYVVRLAGRDHVPKINNVAVTPGDVFEMSAVVACGTGQADFNLYIANATSATGGIKARLSGGNTKVTAAWKRVTWRFTVPADTNFMRPFLQVNQSSPFGTVWYAADWHLRNVTAAQSAQKTADATAKAVDSLTTTVSVQGDTLSSIGSRTTALENGLSTTNASVSKKADASALQLLQNTVTEQGKTLTSQGSSLTKLDNSLKETVAAVDATKADADASRAIVGNLLTNPSFERGKDGYSGWQSATSILTASSPHSGTQILKVVPGSSVVSLLQKIPFTKDRTYKIGIFTRVSGGTTMPSGTAGNNKLRIGDSDGPLKEVQFNPAMLPTSSVWQEISGTWKATKTAVLDVSLMVLLATGEQYFDDFYLVDVTD
;
A
#
# COMPACT_ATOMS: atom_id res chain seq x y z
N THR A 1 -29.37 -47.22 -62.19
CA THR A 1 -29.91 -47.78 -60.93
C THR A 1 -28.80 -48.24 -59.99
N ASN A 2 -27.97 -49.25 -60.30
CA ASN A 2 -26.94 -49.76 -59.34
C ASN A 2 -25.91 -48.74 -58.82
N ARG A 3 -25.52 -47.72 -59.61
CA ARG A 3 -24.58 -46.66 -59.17
C ARG A 3 -25.22 -45.65 -58.20
N VAL A 4 -26.52 -45.41 -58.31
CA VAL A 4 -27.26 -44.45 -57.48
C VAL A 4 -27.51 -45.05 -56.09
N THR A 5 -27.96 -46.31 -56.04
CA THR A 5 -28.13 -47.06 -54.77
C THR A 5 -26.81 -47.24 -54.00
N GLY A 6 -25.67 -47.44 -54.69
CA GLY A 6 -24.36 -47.49 -54.03
C GLY A 6 -23.89 -46.15 -53.44
N THR A 7 -24.26 -45.04 -54.09
CA THR A 7 -23.90 -43.69 -53.62
C THR A 7 -24.78 -43.25 -52.45
N GLU A 8 -26.08 -43.57 -52.49
CA GLU A 8 -27.03 -43.33 -51.38
C GLU A 8 -26.67 -44.15 -50.13
N GLY A 9 -26.25 -45.40 -50.29
CA GLY A 9 -25.75 -46.22 -49.18
C GLY A 9 -24.49 -45.65 -48.51
N ASN A 10 -23.56 -45.10 -49.30
CA ASN A 10 -22.35 -44.46 -48.78
C ASN A 10 -22.64 -43.14 -48.04
N LEU A 11 -23.57 -42.34 -48.55
CA LEU A 11 -24.02 -41.09 -47.91
C LEU A 11 -24.75 -41.33 -46.58
N ALA A 12 -25.62 -42.35 -46.50
CA ALA A 12 -26.27 -42.75 -45.26
C ALA A 12 -25.25 -43.23 -44.21
N THR A 13 -24.25 -43.99 -44.65
CA THR A 13 -23.14 -44.48 -43.80
C THR A 13 -22.29 -43.32 -43.26
N GLN A 14 -21.96 -42.33 -44.10
CA GLN A 14 -21.20 -41.14 -43.69
C GLN A 14 -21.99 -40.24 -42.72
N SER A 15 -23.29 -40.08 -42.93
CA SER A 15 -24.16 -39.31 -42.01
C SER A 15 -24.26 -39.97 -40.63
N GLY A 16 -24.32 -41.30 -40.59
CA GLY A 16 -24.22 -42.08 -39.34
C GLY A 16 -22.90 -41.83 -38.62
N GLN A 17 -21.77 -41.94 -39.33
CA GLN A 17 -20.43 -41.69 -38.81
C GLN A 17 -20.24 -40.26 -38.26
N LEU A 18 -20.78 -39.25 -38.94
CA LEU A 18 -20.69 -37.85 -38.50
C LEU A 18 -21.53 -37.58 -37.25
N THR A 19 -22.71 -38.20 -37.14
CA THR A 19 -23.57 -38.09 -35.94
C THR A 19 -22.91 -38.76 -34.74
N MET A 20 -22.25 -39.90 -34.95
CA MET A 20 -21.51 -40.60 -33.91
C MET A 20 -20.25 -39.84 -33.46
N LEU A 21 -19.51 -39.23 -34.39
CA LEU A 21 -18.36 -38.38 -34.06
C LEU A 21 -18.77 -37.15 -33.24
N LYS A 22 -19.91 -36.53 -33.56
CA LYS A 22 -20.47 -35.41 -32.78
C LYS A 22 -20.83 -35.81 -31.35
N ASN A 23 -21.44 -36.98 -31.17
CA ASN A 23 -21.82 -37.48 -29.85
C ASN A 23 -20.56 -37.83 -29.01
N SER A 24 -19.59 -38.52 -29.59
CA SER A 24 -18.30 -38.80 -28.92
C SER A 24 -17.55 -37.51 -28.53
N LEU A 25 -17.64 -36.45 -29.33
CA LEU A 25 -17.02 -35.16 -29.04
C LEU A 25 -17.75 -34.38 -27.93
N ALA A 26 -19.09 -34.48 -27.85
CA ALA A 26 -19.89 -33.84 -26.80
C ALA A 26 -19.74 -34.54 -25.43
N GLU A 27 -19.60 -35.87 -25.44
CA GLU A 27 -19.42 -36.70 -24.23
C GLU A 27 -17.94 -36.77 -23.78
N GLY A 28 -17.00 -36.36 -24.64
CA GLY A 28 -15.57 -36.39 -24.36
C GLY A 28 -14.96 -37.81 -24.30
N SER A 29 -15.70 -38.81 -24.78
CA SER A 29 -15.33 -40.23 -24.75
C SER A 29 -14.35 -40.57 -25.89
N LEU A 30 -13.35 -41.40 -25.57
CA LEU A 30 -12.32 -41.87 -26.51
C LEU A 30 -12.79 -43.02 -27.42
N VAL A 31 -14.01 -43.55 -27.21
CA VAL A 31 -14.61 -44.56 -28.09
C VAL A 31 -15.71 -43.97 -28.95
N SER A 32 -15.80 -44.44 -30.20
CA SER A 32 -16.88 -44.10 -31.11
C SER A 32 -18.12 -44.96 -30.81
N ASN A 33 -19.30 -44.35 -30.92
CA ASN A 33 -20.59 -45.00 -30.72
C ASN A 33 -20.75 -45.73 -29.37
N GLY A 34 -20.14 -45.19 -28.31
CA GLY A 34 -20.28 -45.70 -26.95
C GLY A 34 -21.70 -45.54 -26.38
N GLY A 35 -22.36 -44.43 -26.74
CA GLY A 35 -23.75 -44.16 -26.37
C GLY A 35 -24.78 -45.10 -27.04
N MET A 36 -24.42 -45.76 -28.15
CA MET A 36 -25.30 -46.71 -28.89
C MET A 36 -26.69 -46.12 -29.21
N ASN A 37 -26.76 -44.83 -29.53
CA ASN A 37 -28.03 -44.10 -29.64
C ASN A 37 -28.86 -44.44 -30.90
N VAL A 38 -28.21 -44.98 -31.93
CA VAL A 38 -28.79 -45.20 -33.27
C VAL A 38 -28.61 -46.65 -33.74
N ASP A 39 -27.42 -47.21 -33.55
CA ASP A 39 -27.06 -48.58 -33.93
C ASP A 39 -25.87 -49.09 -33.09
N LEU A 40 -25.34 -50.26 -33.45
CA LEU A 40 -24.12 -50.85 -32.88
C LEU A 40 -22.93 -50.82 -33.85
N SER A 41 -22.91 -49.89 -34.80
CA SER A 41 -21.72 -49.68 -35.61
C SER A 41 -20.51 -49.40 -34.69
N PHE A 42 -19.34 -49.89 -35.07
CA PHE A 42 -18.13 -49.94 -34.24
C PHE A 42 -18.10 -50.99 -33.12
N TRP A 43 -19.12 -51.83 -32.97
CA TRP A 43 -19.11 -52.96 -32.05
C TRP A 43 -19.12 -54.28 -32.82
N GLU A 44 -18.15 -55.16 -32.56
CA GLU A 44 -17.99 -56.42 -33.27
C GLU A 44 -17.79 -57.61 -32.33
N ASN A 45 -18.19 -58.81 -32.78
CA ASN A 45 -17.90 -60.05 -32.07
C ASN A 45 -16.38 -60.30 -32.05
N SER A 46 -15.83 -60.44 -30.85
CA SER A 46 -14.40 -60.66 -30.60
C SER A 46 -14.10 -62.09 -30.15
N GLY A 47 -14.88 -63.07 -30.62
CA GLY A 47 -14.70 -64.49 -30.34
C GLY A 47 -15.94 -65.35 -30.65
N THR A 48 -15.79 -66.67 -30.64
CA THR A 48 -16.86 -67.62 -30.93
C THR A 48 -17.81 -67.83 -29.74
N GLY A 49 -19.02 -68.32 -30.03
CA GLY A 49 -20.01 -68.67 -29.01
C GLY A 49 -20.70 -67.46 -28.37
N SER A 50 -20.66 -66.28 -29.00
CA SER A 50 -21.40 -65.08 -28.62
C SER A 50 -22.09 -64.46 -29.84
N ALA A 51 -23.28 -63.91 -29.63
CA ALA A 51 -23.93 -63.04 -30.59
C ALA A 51 -24.74 -61.96 -29.87
N PHE A 52 -24.95 -60.83 -30.55
CA PHE A 52 -25.71 -59.69 -30.04
C PHE A 52 -26.44 -58.97 -31.17
N THR A 53 -27.43 -58.18 -30.79
CA THR A 53 -28.27 -57.36 -31.66
C THR A 53 -28.49 -55.99 -31.03
N TYR A 54 -28.81 -55.00 -31.85
CA TYR A 54 -29.21 -53.68 -31.35
C TYR A 54 -30.65 -53.73 -30.85
N ASP A 55 -30.88 -53.29 -29.61
CA ASP A 55 -32.22 -53.06 -29.07
C ASP A 55 -32.54 -51.56 -29.18
N SER A 56 -33.44 -51.22 -30.09
CA SER A 56 -33.82 -49.83 -30.37
C SER A 56 -34.68 -49.20 -29.29
N GLY A 57 -35.38 -50.01 -28.48
CA GLY A 57 -36.16 -49.52 -27.34
C GLY A 57 -35.27 -49.12 -26.17
N GLU A 58 -34.24 -49.91 -25.90
CA GLU A 58 -33.29 -49.67 -24.81
C GLU A 58 -32.09 -48.80 -25.21
N LYS A 59 -31.88 -48.61 -26.53
CA LYS A 59 -30.69 -48.01 -27.14
C LYS A 59 -29.41 -48.66 -26.61
N ALA A 60 -29.38 -49.98 -26.72
CA ALA A 60 -28.37 -50.81 -26.07
C ALA A 60 -27.95 -51.98 -26.94
N LEU A 61 -26.72 -52.44 -26.71
CA LEU A 61 -26.29 -53.75 -27.16
C LEU A 61 -27.00 -54.80 -26.31
N LYS A 62 -27.77 -55.68 -26.95
CA LYS A 62 -28.47 -56.80 -26.31
C LYS A 62 -27.89 -58.12 -26.81
N THR A 63 -27.44 -58.99 -25.92
CA THR A 63 -26.99 -60.32 -26.35
C THR A 63 -28.14 -61.15 -26.91
N THR A 64 -27.85 -62.12 -27.77
CA THR A 64 -28.80 -63.14 -28.23
C THR A 64 -28.45 -64.53 -27.72
N THR A 65 -27.26 -64.69 -27.15
CA THR A 65 -26.77 -65.89 -26.47
C THR A 65 -26.59 -65.63 -24.98
N GLY A 66 -26.49 -66.73 -24.21
CA GLY A 66 -26.14 -66.70 -22.79
C GLY A 66 -24.65 -66.44 -22.51
N SER A 67 -24.05 -65.51 -23.25
CA SER A 67 -22.62 -65.18 -23.25
C SER A 67 -22.39 -63.85 -24.01
N ILE A 68 -21.27 -63.16 -23.74
CA ILE A 68 -20.86 -61.99 -24.52
C ILE A 68 -19.38 -62.03 -24.87
N ARG A 69 -19.01 -61.69 -26.10
CA ARG A 69 -17.62 -61.42 -26.53
C ARG A 69 -17.64 -60.29 -27.53
N VAL A 70 -17.62 -59.05 -27.07
CA VAL A 70 -17.73 -57.87 -27.93
C VAL A 70 -16.56 -56.91 -27.71
N ALA A 71 -16.01 -56.38 -28.79
CA ALA A 71 -15.02 -55.30 -28.75
C ALA A 71 -15.54 -54.07 -29.50
N ASN A 72 -15.15 -52.88 -29.01
CA ASN A 72 -15.30 -51.65 -29.76
C ASN A 72 -14.06 -51.48 -30.66
N VAL A 73 -14.27 -51.29 -31.95
CA VAL A 73 -13.19 -51.23 -32.95
C VAL A 73 -12.53 -49.85 -33.06
N THR A 74 -12.89 -48.90 -32.20
CA THR A 74 -12.23 -47.59 -32.13
C THR A 74 -10.80 -47.76 -31.60
N ARG A 75 -9.82 -47.20 -32.33
CA ARG A 75 -8.44 -47.11 -31.87
C ARG A 75 -8.32 -46.06 -30.77
N ILE A 76 -8.28 -46.49 -29.52
CA ILE A 76 -8.12 -45.59 -28.37
C ILE A 76 -6.63 -45.23 -28.26
N PRO A 77 -6.22 -43.96 -28.42
CA PRO A 77 -4.83 -43.56 -28.30
C PRO A 77 -4.35 -43.67 -26.86
N VAL A 78 -3.23 -44.36 -26.66
CA VAL A 78 -2.64 -44.56 -25.33
C VAL A 78 -1.12 -44.50 -25.37
N GLU A 79 -0.52 -44.24 -24.21
CA GLU A 79 0.90 -44.35 -23.95
C GLU A 79 1.14 -45.31 -22.77
N ALA A 80 2.36 -45.84 -22.65
CA ALA A 80 2.74 -46.71 -21.54
C ALA A 80 2.51 -46.00 -20.19
N GLY A 81 1.87 -46.68 -19.24
CA GLY A 81 1.54 -46.13 -17.92
C GLY A 81 0.28 -45.24 -17.88
N LEU A 82 -0.37 -44.97 -19.02
CA LEU A 82 -1.62 -44.22 -19.03
C LEU A 82 -2.75 -45.03 -18.36
N THR A 83 -3.59 -44.37 -17.55
CA THR A 83 -4.81 -44.98 -17.01
C THR A 83 -6.02 -44.53 -17.81
N LEU A 84 -6.80 -45.51 -18.29
CA LEU A 84 -8.11 -45.29 -18.89
C LEU A 84 -9.20 -45.55 -17.87
N THR A 85 -10.13 -44.61 -17.73
CA THR A 85 -11.35 -44.79 -16.94
C THR A 85 -12.49 -45.13 -17.90
N VAL A 86 -13.08 -46.32 -17.76
CA VAL A 86 -14.20 -46.79 -18.58
C VAL A 86 -15.46 -46.80 -17.73
N SER A 87 -16.50 -46.08 -18.14
CA SER A 87 -17.81 -46.07 -17.52
C SER A 87 -18.83 -46.69 -18.46
N PHE A 88 -19.74 -47.54 -17.97
CA PHE A 88 -20.80 -48.13 -18.79
C PHE A 88 -22.03 -48.49 -17.94
N GLU A 89 -23.19 -48.49 -18.58
CA GLU A 89 -24.43 -49.00 -18.01
C GLU A 89 -24.67 -50.44 -18.47
N TYR A 90 -25.12 -51.31 -17.56
CA TYR A 90 -25.44 -52.70 -17.85
C TYR A 90 -26.64 -53.21 -17.02
N ARG A 91 -27.37 -54.19 -17.57
CA ARG A 91 -28.45 -54.92 -16.87
C ARG A 91 -28.71 -56.26 -17.56
N THR A 92 -29.43 -57.16 -16.92
CA THR A 92 -29.94 -58.39 -17.56
C THR A 92 -31.45 -58.34 -17.77
N SER A 93 -31.99 -59.12 -18.71
CA SER A 93 -33.44 -59.23 -18.92
C SER A 93 -34.16 -59.93 -17.77
N GLU A 94 -33.44 -60.78 -17.03
CA GLU A 94 -33.90 -61.56 -15.88
C GLU A 94 -32.72 -61.87 -14.96
N THR A 95 -32.96 -62.52 -13.82
CA THR A 95 -31.91 -62.88 -12.85
C THR A 95 -30.90 -63.86 -13.44
N VAL A 96 -29.62 -63.50 -13.38
CA VAL A 96 -28.49 -64.37 -13.76
C VAL A 96 -27.87 -64.98 -12.50
N ASN A 97 -27.93 -66.30 -12.38
CA ASN A 97 -27.56 -67.05 -11.17
C ASN A 97 -26.07 -67.41 -11.09
N SER A 98 -25.41 -67.55 -12.25
CA SER A 98 -24.00 -67.89 -12.33
C SER A 98 -23.42 -67.43 -13.66
N VAL A 99 -22.14 -67.03 -13.66
CA VAL A 99 -21.37 -66.64 -14.85
C VAL A 99 -20.03 -67.39 -14.79
N SER A 100 -19.67 -68.13 -15.84
CA SER A 100 -18.49 -69.01 -15.80
C SER A 100 -17.15 -68.28 -15.91
N SER A 101 -17.15 -67.10 -16.52
CA SER A 101 -16.01 -66.18 -16.59
C SER A 101 -16.52 -64.82 -17.05
N ASP A 102 -15.91 -63.74 -16.60
CA ASP A 102 -16.28 -62.40 -17.04
C ASP A 102 -15.11 -61.44 -16.89
N THR A 103 -14.82 -60.70 -17.96
CA THR A 103 -13.71 -59.75 -17.98
C THR A 103 -14.09 -58.55 -18.85
N VAL A 104 -13.87 -57.35 -18.32
CA VAL A 104 -13.89 -56.10 -19.10
C VAL A 104 -12.49 -55.51 -19.09
N GLY A 105 -12.01 -55.04 -20.23
CA GLY A 105 -10.65 -54.55 -20.31
C GLY A 105 -10.31 -54.03 -21.69
N VAL A 106 -9.02 -53.77 -21.88
CA VAL A 106 -8.47 -53.37 -23.17
C VAL A 106 -7.53 -54.43 -23.73
N ILE A 107 -7.55 -54.56 -25.04
CA ILE A 107 -6.69 -55.44 -25.82
C ILE A 107 -5.89 -54.63 -26.83
N ALA A 108 -4.69 -55.10 -27.18
CA ALA A 108 -3.83 -54.44 -28.17
C ALA A 108 -4.22 -54.80 -29.61
N ASP A 109 -4.78 -56.00 -29.82
CA ASP A 109 -5.06 -56.58 -31.12
C ASP A 109 -6.42 -57.28 -31.14
N LEU A 110 -7.30 -56.88 -32.06
CA LEU A 110 -8.61 -57.50 -32.28
C LEU A 110 -8.50 -58.95 -32.77
N GLY A 111 -7.40 -59.31 -33.46
CA GLY A 111 -7.11 -60.68 -33.90
C GLY A 111 -6.67 -61.62 -32.77
N ASN A 112 -6.23 -61.07 -31.64
CA ASN A 112 -5.88 -61.82 -30.43
C ASN A 112 -6.66 -61.31 -29.20
N PRO A 113 -7.99 -61.48 -29.17
CA PRO A 113 -8.86 -60.81 -28.22
C PRO A 113 -8.81 -61.39 -26.79
N ILE A 114 -8.05 -62.47 -26.57
CA ILE A 114 -7.84 -63.07 -25.24
C ILE A 114 -6.57 -62.56 -24.55
N ALA A 115 -5.68 -61.86 -25.27
CA ALA A 115 -4.51 -61.21 -24.72
C ALA A 115 -4.88 -59.86 -24.10
N TRP A 116 -5.48 -59.91 -22.90
CA TRP A 116 -5.84 -58.72 -22.12
C TRP A 116 -4.60 -57.93 -21.73
N LEU A 117 -4.55 -56.67 -22.15
CA LEU A 117 -3.45 -55.77 -21.80
C LEU A 117 -3.66 -55.16 -20.40
N SER A 118 -4.91 -54.83 -20.08
CA SER A 118 -5.36 -54.37 -18.77
C SER A 118 -6.84 -54.70 -18.63
N SER A 119 -7.26 -55.26 -17.49
CA SER A 119 -8.63 -55.77 -17.36
C SER A 119 -9.07 -55.93 -15.91
N ILE A 120 -10.39 -55.96 -15.70
CA ILE A 120 -11.07 -56.25 -14.44
C ILE A 120 -11.96 -57.48 -14.60
N SER A 121 -11.89 -58.38 -13.62
CA SER A 121 -12.74 -59.56 -13.45
C SER A 121 -12.99 -59.79 -11.96
N PRO A 122 -14.21 -60.14 -11.52
CA PRO A 122 -15.44 -60.22 -12.30
C PRO A 122 -16.06 -58.84 -12.56
N TRP A 123 -16.72 -58.64 -13.71
CA TRP A 123 -17.42 -57.40 -14.03
C TRP A 123 -18.94 -57.45 -13.90
N LEU A 124 -19.56 -58.62 -14.05
CA LEU A 124 -20.98 -58.90 -13.93
C LEU A 124 -21.43 -59.31 -12.52
N SER A 125 -20.51 -59.36 -11.56
CA SER A 125 -20.86 -59.60 -10.15
C SER A 125 -21.93 -58.60 -9.68
N GLY A 126 -23.05 -59.10 -9.14
CA GLY A 126 -24.17 -58.28 -8.67
C GLY A 126 -25.04 -57.66 -9.76
N VAL A 127 -25.01 -58.18 -11.00
CA VAL A 127 -25.91 -57.72 -12.06
C VAL A 127 -27.38 -58.00 -11.72
N THR A 128 -28.24 -57.03 -12.00
CA THR A 128 -29.68 -57.08 -11.76
C THR A 128 -30.47 -56.79 -13.04
N THR A 129 -31.80 -56.87 -12.94
CA THR A 129 -32.70 -56.48 -14.04
C THR A 129 -32.85 -54.98 -14.23
N ASN A 130 -32.40 -54.17 -13.26
CA ASN A 130 -32.34 -52.72 -13.33
C ASN A 130 -31.02 -52.26 -13.96
N TRP A 131 -31.04 -51.12 -14.64
CA TRP A 131 -29.83 -50.47 -15.14
C TRP A 131 -28.88 -50.11 -14.00
N GLN A 132 -27.64 -50.58 -14.09
CA GLN A 132 -26.55 -50.29 -13.15
C GLN A 132 -25.40 -49.63 -13.91
N THR A 133 -24.75 -48.64 -13.31
CA THR A 133 -23.52 -48.05 -13.85
C THR A 133 -22.31 -48.69 -13.21
N LYS A 134 -21.30 -49.05 -14.01
CA LYS A 134 -19.99 -49.48 -13.53
C LYS A 134 -18.91 -48.59 -14.10
N THR A 135 -17.93 -48.28 -13.26
CA THR A 135 -16.70 -47.60 -13.65
C THR A 135 -15.52 -48.49 -13.34
N VAL A 136 -14.61 -48.66 -14.30
CA VAL A 136 -13.37 -49.43 -14.16
C VAL A 136 -12.17 -48.59 -14.59
N GLU A 137 -11.05 -48.80 -13.91
CA GLU A 137 -9.77 -48.19 -14.28
C GLU A 137 -8.85 -49.24 -14.88
N LEU A 138 -8.29 -48.92 -16.04
CA LEU A 138 -7.45 -49.80 -16.85
C LEU A 138 -6.13 -49.10 -17.10
N THR A 139 -5.10 -49.47 -16.35
CA THR A 139 -3.75 -48.94 -16.53
C THR A 139 -3.01 -49.73 -17.61
N ILE A 140 -2.51 -49.01 -18.63
CA ILE A 140 -1.70 -49.56 -19.69
C ILE A 140 -0.31 -49.93 -19.14
N PRO A 141 0.18 -51.17 -19.32
CA PRO A 141 1.47 -51.59 -18.80
C PRO A 141 2.63 -50.69 -19.25
N ALA A 142 3.61 -50.46 -18.37
CA ALA A 142 4.76 -49.61 -18.64
C ALA A 142 5.65 -50.12 -19.79
N ASN A 143 5.56 -51.42 -20.12
CA ASN A 143 6.28 -52.05 -21.22
C ASN A 143 5.45 -52.13 -22.52
N PHE A 144 4.27 -51.51 -22.58
CA PHE A 144 3.46 -51.49 -23.81
C PHE A 144 4.12 -50.59 -24.87
N THR A 145 4.48 -51.19 -26.01
CA THR A 145 5.10 -50.49 -27.15
C THR A 145 4.12 -50.09 -28.25
N GLY A 146 2.84 -50.48 -28.12
CA GLY A 146 1.79 -50.12 -29.05
C GLY A 146 1.31 -48.69 -28.87
N ARG A 147 0.58 -48.18 -29.88
CA ARG A 147 0.05 -46.80 -29.90
C ARG A 147 -1.43 -46.71 -29.58
N TYR A 148 -2.15 -47.83 -29.72
CA TYR A 148 -3.59 -47.89 -29.58
C TYR A 148 -4.02 -49.17 -28.89
N VAL A 149 -5.18 -49.11 -28.24
CA VAL A 149 -5.87 -50.26 -27.65
C VAL A 149 -7.35 -50.24 -28.04
N TYR A 150 -8.03 -51.35 -27.83
CA TYR A 150 -9.45 -51.52 -28.10
C TYR A 150 -10.16 -51.98 -26.83
N LEU A 151 -11.31 -51.37 -26.53
CA LEU A 151 -12.15 -51.75 -25.39
C LEU A 151 -12.88 -53.07 -25.70
N ARG A 152 -12.92 -53.98 -24.74
CA ARG A 152 -13.57 -55.28 -24.88
C ARG A 152 -14.34 -55.69 -23.62
N PHE A 153 -15.52 -56.25 -23.85
CA PHE A 153 -16.36 -56.91 -22.85
C PHE A 153 -16.47 -58.39 -23.19
N ALA A 154 -16.17 -59.25 -22.22
CA ALA A 154 -16.34 -60.69 -22.37
C ALA A 154 -17.00 -61.29 -21.14
N ALA A 155 -17.91 -62.24 -21.36
CA ALA A 155 -18.36 -63.18 -20.35
C ALA A 155 -18.71 -64.52 -20.99
N GLY A 156 -18.26 -65.59 -20.34
CA GLY A 156 -18.62 -66.97 -20.67
C GLY A 156 -20.08 -67.28 -20.31
N GLY A 157 -20.45 -68.55 -20.51
CA GLY A 157 -21.81 -69.04 -20.26
C GLY A 157 -22.39 -68.60 -18.92
N TRP A 158 -23.63 -68.13 -18.92
CA TRP A 158 -24.39 -67.81 -17.71
C TRP A 158 -25.73 -68.55 -17.62
N THR A 159 -26.30 -68.66 -16.42
CA THR A 159 -27.57 -69.37 -16.16
C THR A 159 -28.68 -68.40 -15.77
N PRO A 160 -29.89 -68.43 -16.39
CA PRO A 160 -30.32 -69.31 -17.49
C PRO A 160 -29.71 -68.93 -18.85
N SER A 161 -29.09 -69.87 -19.55
CA SER A 161 -28.40 -69.62 -20.82
C SER A 161 -29.34 -69.31 -21.99
N ASN A 162 -30.55 -69.86 -21.95
CA ASN A 162 -31.49 -69.82 -23.07
C ASN A 162 -32.36 -68.55 -23.09
N SER A 163 -32.58 -67.91 -21.93
CA SER A 163 -33.51 -66.77 -21.81
C SER A 163 -32.85 -65.47 -21.31
N ALA A 164 -31.80 -65.52 -20.49
CA ALA A 164 -31.22 -64.30 -19.92
C ALA A 164 -30.33 -63.59 -20.94
N ARG A 165 -30.58 -62.31 -21.18
CA ARG A 165 -29.81 -61.45 -22.08
C ARG A 165 -29.22 -60.26 -21.36
N LEU A 166 -27.97 -59.96 -21.67
CA LEU A 166 -27.25 -58.82 -21.13
C LEU A 166 -27.44 -57.61 -22.04
N TYR A 167 -27.70 -56.46 -21.44
CA TYR A 167 -27.75 -55.16 -22.09
C TYR A 167 -26.54 -54.33 -21.65
N ILE A 168 -25.90 -53.64 -22.59
CA ILE A 168 -24.83 -52.67 -22.33
C ILE A 168 -25.13 -51.39 -23.11
N ARG A 169 -24.95 -50.22 -22.49
CA ARG A 169 -25.05 -48.91 -23.15
C ARG A 169 -24.21 -47.85 -22.43
N LYS A 170 -24.17 -46.62 -22.99
CA LYS A 170 -23.46 -45.46 -22.44
C LYS A 170 -22.02 -45.78 -22.04
N VAL A 171 -21.28 -46.34 -22.98
CA VAL A 171 -19.89 -46.72 -22.76
C VAL A 171 -18.98 -45.53 -23.02
N ASP A 172 -18.47 -44.93 -21.96
CA ASP A 172 -17.55 -43.80 -22.00
C ASP A 172 -16.14 -44.20 -21.60
N VAL A 173 -15.13 -43.72 -22.33
CA VAL A 173 -13.71 -43.95 -22.02
C VAL A 173 -12.97 -42.63 -21.91
N PHE A 174 -12.30 -42.38 -20.79
CA PHE A 174 -11.50 -41.18 -20.55
C PHE A 174 -10.05 -41.53 -20.21
N SER A 175 -9.09 -40.68 -20.58
CA SER A 175 -7.69 -40.83 -20.16
C SER A 175 -7.36 -40.00 -18.92
N SER A 176 -6.38 -40.44 -18.13
CA SER A 176 -5.91 -39.69 -16.94
C SER A 176 -5.29 -38.32 -17.26
N THR A 177 -4.98 -38.02 -18.53
CA THR A 177 -4.33 -36.80 -19.00
C THR A 177 -5.23 -35.86 -19.85
N GLY A 178 -6.54 -36.14 -19.94
CA GLY A 178 -7.48 -35.40 -20.78
C GLY A 178 -7.58 -33.88 -20.50
N VAL A 179 -7.97 -33.10 -21.52
CA VAL A 179 -8.04 -31.62 -21.53
C VAL A 179 -8.82 -31.02 -20.37
N SER A 180 -9.88 -31.68 -19.91
CA SER A 180 -10.72 -31.22 -18.79
C SER A 180 -9.97 -31.23 -17.45
N LYS A 181 -9.05 -32.17 -17.23
CA LYS A 181 -8.18 -32.19 -16.03
C LYS A 181 -7.11 -31.10 -16.08
N LYS A 182 -6.56 -30.81 -17.27
CA LYS A 182 -5.54 -29.75 -17.46
C LYS A 182 -6.10 -28.35 -17.21
N ALA A 183 -7.31 -28.05 -17.67
CA ALA A 183 -7.95 -26.75 -17.44
C ALA A 183 -8.17 -26.47 -15.94
N ASN A 184 -8.52 -27.49 -15.15
CA ASN A 184 -8.72 -27.35 -13.70
C ASN A 184 -7.40 -27.14 -12.94
N ALA A 185 -6.30 -27.77 -13.37
CA ALA A 185 -5.02 -27.68 -12.65
C ALA A 185 -4.40 -26.27 -12.73
N SER A 186 -4.39 -25.63 -13.90
CA SER A 186 -3.81 -24.28 -14.07
C SER A 186 -4.56 -23.21 -13.28
N ALA A 187 -5.91 -23.24 -13.34
CA ALA A 187 -6.72 -22.29 -12.58
C ALA A 187 -6.53 -22.46 -11.06
N VAL A 188 -6.34 -23.70 -10.59
CA VAL A 188 -6.03 -23.98 -9.18
C VAL A 188 -4.64 -23.43 -8.82
N THR A 189 -3.61 -23.62 -9.64
CA THR A 189 -2.27 -23.07 -9.38
C THR A 189 -2.25 -21.54 -9.31
N ASP A 190 -2.93 -20.86 -10.25
CA ASP A 190 -3.04 -19.40 -10.24
C ASP A 190 -3.77 -18.89 -8.99
N LEU A 191 -4.81 -19.61 -8.56
CA LEU A 191 -5.54 -19.28 -7.33
C LEU A 191 -4.65 -19.50 -6.09
N THR A 192 -3.91 -20.60 -6.01
CA THR A 192 -2.94 -20.86 -4.92
C THR A 192 -1.92 -19.73 -4.83
N SER A 193 -1.30 -19.33 -5.95
CA SER A 193 -0.30 -18.25 -5.93
C SER A 193 -0.88 -16.91 -5.46
N ARG A 194 -2.11 -16.58 -5.87
CA ARG A 194 -2.81 -15.38 -5.39
C ARG A 194 -3.14 -15.45 -3.91
N VAL A 195 -3.53 -16.62 -3.40
CA VAL A 195 -3.81 -16.85 -1.98
C VAL A 195 -2.54 -16.71 -1.17
N ASP A 196 -1.43 -17.34 -1.55
CA ASP A 196 -0.13 -17.22 -0.87
C ASP A 196 0.34 -15.76 -0.79
N SER A 197 0.19 -14.99 -1.88
CA SER A 197 0.53 -13.57 -1.89
C SER A 197 -0.36 -12.73 -0.97
N ALA A 198 -1.65 -13.05 -0.88
CA ALA A 198 -2.59 -12.39 0.01
C ALA A 198 -2.28 -12.71 1.48
N GLU A 199 -2.01 -13.98 1.80
CA GLU A 199 -1.61 -14.43 3.13
C GLU A 199 -0.34 -13.73 3.60
N GLY A 200 0.68 -13.61 2.75
CA GLY A 200 1.89 -12.85 3.07
C GLY A 200 1.62 -11.38 3.42
N LYS A 201 0.77 -10.69 2.63
CA LYS A 201 0.37 -9.30 2.91
C LYS A 201 -0.43 -9.16 4.21
N LEU A 202 -1.32 -10.11 4.49
CA LEU A 202 -2.11 -10.15 5.72
C LEU A 202 -1.23 -10.35 6.96
N VAL A 203 -0.20 -11.20 6.88
CA VAL A 203 0.79 -11.36 7.95
C VAL A 203 1.53 -10.05 8.22
N SER A 204 2.02 -9.36 7.18
CA SER A 204 2.70 -8.06 7.35
C SER A 204 1.78 -6.99 7.94
N GLN A 205 0.51 -6.93 7.52
CA GLN A 205 -0.47 -6.01 8.09
C GLN A 205 -0.77 -6.33 9.56
N SER A 206 -0.92 -7.61 9.91
CA SER A 206 -1.13 -8.08 11.29
C SER A 206 0.02 -7.66 12.22
N GLN A 207 1.27 -7.80 11.76
CA GLN A 207 2.45 -7.34 12.50
C GLN A 207 2.46 -5.82 12.73
N ALA A 208 2.10 -5.03 11.70
CA ALA A 208 2.00 -3.58 11.83
C ALA A 208 0.90 -3.17 12.83
N ILE A 209 -0.25 -3.84 12.81
CA ILE A 209 -1.36 -3.62 13.75
C ILE A 209 -0.92 -3.96 15.19
N ALA A 210 -0.26 -5.10 15.40
CA ALA A 210 0.25 -5.48 16.71
C ALA A 210 1.25 -4.44 17.24
N LYS A 211 2.13 -3.90 16.38
CA LYS A 211 3.04 -2.82 16.77
C LYS A 211 2.27 -1.55 17.17
N LEU A 212 1.28 -1.14 16.39
CA LEU A 212 0.43 0.02 16.70
C LEU A 212 -0.31 -0.15 18.04
N GLN A 213 -0.83 -1.36 18.33
CA GLN A 213 -1.47 -1.67 19.60
C GLN A 213 -0.49 -1.55 20.79
N ASN A 214 0.74 -2.02 20.64
CA ASN A 214 1.79 -1.90 21.65
C ASN A 214 2.22 -0.45 21.87
N ASP A 215 2.43 0.30 20.78
CA ASP A 215 2.78 1.72 20.82
C ASP A 215 1.66 2.54 21.48
N LEU A 216 0.39 2.24 21.18
CA LEU A 216 -0.78 2.87 21.79
C LEU A 216 -0.90 2.55 23.27
N THR A 217 -0.69 1.29 23.66
CA THR A 217 -0.68 0.87 25.08
C THR A 217 0.40 1.62 25.86
N THR A 218 1.60 1.74 25.29
CA THR A 218 2.71 2.50 25.86
C THR A 218 2.37 3.98 25.96
N THR A 219 1.76 4.55 24.91
CA THR A 219 1.33 5.96 24.89
C THR A 219 0.28 6.22 25.98
N ASN A 220 -0.74 5.38 26.09
CA ASN A 220 -1.75 5.48 27.15
C ASN A 220 -1.12 5.38 28.54
N ALA A 221 -0.17 4.46 28.75
CA ALA A 221 0.54 4.34 30.02
C ALA A 221 1.37 5.60 30.33
N THR A 222 2.03 6.19 29.33
CA THR A 222 2.82 7.41 29.49
C THR A 222 1.93 8.64 29.72
N VAL A 223 0.82 8.78 29.00
CA VAL A 223 -0.13 9.90 29.19
C VAL A 223 -0.77 9.84 30.58
N SER A 224 -1.18 8.65 31.04
CA SER A 224 -1.67 8.45 32.40
C SER A 224 -0.64 8.76 33.48
N LYS A 225 0.67 8.64 33.17
CA LYS A 225 1.76 9.06 34.06
C LYS A 225 2.06 10.56 33.98
N LYS A 226 1.88 11.20 32.83
CA LYS A 226 2.16 12.63 32.59
C LYS A 226 1.15 13.57 33.26
N ALA A 227 0.04 13.03 33.76
CA ALA A 227 -0.60 13.55 34.96
C ALA A 227 0.33 13.25 36.16
N ASP A 228 1.48 13.91 36.20
CA ASP A 228 2.60 13.57 37.06
C ASP A 228 2.15 13.52 38.52
N GLN A 229 1.99 12.30 39.04
CA GLN A 229 1.80 12.04 40.47
C GLN A 229 2.85 12.80 41.28
N SER A 230 4.08 12.96 40.77
CA SER A 230 5.14 13.71 41.43
C SER A 230 4.84 15.22 41.50
N ALA A 231 4.34 15.83 40.42
CA ALA A 231 3.97 17.25 40.38
C ALA A 231 2.71 17.52 41.21
N LEU A 232 1.71 16.63 41.12
CA LEU A 232 0.49 16.71 41.92
C LEU A 232 0.78 16.46 43.40
N THR A 233 1.56 15.44 43.76
CA THR A 233 2.00 15.19 45.14
C THR A 233 2.88 16.33 45.65
N SER A 234 3.72 16.95 44.82
CA SER A 234 4.50 18.14 45.21
C SER A 234 3.59 19.34 45.46
N LEU A 235 2.55 19.53 44.64
CA LEU A 235 1.57 20.59 44.83
C LEU A 235 0.71 20.34 46.07
N THR A 236 0.18 19.13 46.24
CA THR A 236 -0.54 18.69 47.44
C THR A 236 0.31 18.91 48.68
N GLY A 237 1.58 18.48 48.69
CA GLY A 237 2.48 18.70 49.82
C GLY A 237 2.79 20.18 50.09
N ARG A 238 2.90 21.02 49.05
CA ARG A 238 3.01 22.48 49.22
C ARG A 238 1.74 23.09 49.82
N VAL A 239 0.56 22.61 49.39
CA VAL A 239 -0.75 23.05 49.91
C VAL A 239 -0.88 22.64 51.38
N GLU A 240 -0.68 21.36 51.72
CA GLU A 240 -0.72 20.85 53.09
C GLU A 240 0.24 21.60 54.02
N LYS A 241 1.46 21.89 53.57
CA LYS A 241 2.44 22.68 54.33
C LYS A 241 1.97 24.12 54.55
N THR A 242 1.34 24.72 53.54
CA THR A 242 0.77 26.08 53.63
C THR A 242 -0.43 26.10 54.58
N GLU A 243 -1.35 25.16 54.45
CA GLU A 243 -2.53 25.00 55.31
C GLU A 243 -2.14 24.76 56.77
N SER A 244 -1.12 23.93 57.01
CA SER A 244 -0.54 23.73 58.34
C SER A 244 0.06 25.01 58.90
N GLY A 245 0.79 25.77 58.07
CA GLY A 245 1.34 27.08 58.45
C GLY A 245 0.27 28.11 58.78
N LEU A 246 -0.81 28.17 57.98
CA LEU A 246 -1.97 29.03 58.23
C LEU A 246 -2.70 28.64 59.51
N THR A 247 -2.87 27.35 59.76
CA THR A 247 -3.48 26.84 61.00
C THR A 247 -2.66 27.23 62.23
N ALA A 248 -1.33 27.09 62.15
CA ALA A 248 -0.42 27.52 63.21
C ALA A 248 -0.49 29.04 63.43
N ALA A 249 -0.50 29.84 62.36
CA ALA A 249 -0.67 31.28 62.44
C ALA A 249 -2.01 31.67 63.09
N ASN A 250 -3.10 30.99 62.72
CA ASN A 250 -4.42 31.21 63.32
C ASN A 250 -4.47 30.84 64.82
N GLY A 251 -3.78 29.76 65.22
CA GLY A 251 -3.60 29.40 66.62
C GLY A 251 -2.82 30.47 67.40
N ASN A 252 -1.78 31.04 66.80
CA ASN A 252 -1.03 32.16 67.37
C ASN A 252 -1.88 33.42 67.49
N ILE A 253 -2.69 33.75 66.48
CA ILE A 253 -3.64 34.88 66.50
C ILE A 253 -4.67 34.69 67.61
N THR A 254 -5.21 33.49 67.76
CA THR A 254 -6.20 33.16 68.81
C THR A 254 -5.56 33.31 70.20
N SER A 255 -4.33 32.81 70.36
CA SER A 255 -3.55 32.96 71.60
C SER A 255 -3.24 34.42 71.91
N LEU A 256 -2.86 35.20 70.89
CA LEU A 256 -2.62 36.64 71.02
C LEU A 256 -3.90 37.40 71.37
N THR A 257 -5.01 37.08 70.73
CA THR A 257 -6.34 37.66 71.02
C THR A 257 -6.71 37.39 72.48
N SER A 258 -6.45 36.18 72.96
CA SER A 258 -6.65 35.77 74.35
C SER A 258 -5.72 36.50 75.31
N ALA A 259 -4.43 36.66 74.95
CA ALA A 259 -3.44 37.38 75.75
C ALA A 259 -3.74 38.90 75.84
N ILE A 260 -4.17 39.52 74.74
CA ILE A 260 -4.63 40.92 74.72
C ILE A 260 -5.90 41.07 75.56
N GLY A 261 -6.83 40.12 75.47
CA GLY A 261 -8.02 40.07 76.32
C GLY A 261 -7.68 39.97 77.81
N ALA A 262 -6.72 39.11 78.17
CA ALA A 262 -6.23 38.95 79.54
C ALA A 262 -5.48 40.20 80.04
N ALA A 263 -4.62 40.81 79.22
CA ALA A 263 -3.93 42.07 79.54
C ALA A 263 -4.90 43.26 79.69
N LYS A 264 -6.02 43.25 78.96
CA LYS A 264 -7.11 44.22 79.14
C LYS A 264 -7.91 43.95 80.42
N ALA A 265 -7.96 42.71 80.90
CA ALA A 265 -8.76 42.26 82.05
C ALA A 265 -8.02 42.34 83.39
N ALA A 266 -6.69 42.37 83.42
CA ALA A 266 -5.89 42.60 84.62
C ALA A 266 -5.55 44.11 84.78
N GLY A 267 -5.83 44.70 85.94
CA GLY A 267 -5.71 46.15 86.21
C GLY A 267 -4.28 46.70 86.24
N ASP A 268 -3.71 46.99 85.07
CA ASP A 268 -2.29 47.31 84.84
C ASP A 268 -1.92 48.81 84.90
N ASP A 269 -2.39 49.56 85.91
CA ASP A 269 -1.84 50.89 86.18
C ASP A 269 -1.04 50.95 87.48
N TYR A 270 0.23 51.33 87.35
CA TYR A 270 1.13 51.50 88.47
C TYR A 270 0.98 52.86 89.17
N ILE A 271 0.10 53.74 88.66
CA ILE A 271 -0.37 54.92 89.38
C ILE A 271 -1.68 54.56 90.09
N PRO A 272 -1.73 54.54 91.45
CA PRO A 272 -2.91 54.07 92.19
C PRO A 272 -4.18 54.90 92.03
N ASN A 273 -4.06 56.20 91.74
CA ASN A 273 -5.19 57.11 91.53
C ASN A 273 -4.95 57.95 90.27
N PRO A 274 -5.05 57.34 89.07
CA PRO A 274 -4.67 58.01 87.82
C PRO A 274 -5.64 59.12 87.42
N ALA A 275 -6.92 58.98 87.78
CA ALA A 275 -7.99 59.98 87.55
C ALA A 275 -7.98 61.12 88.59
N LEU A 276 -7.14 61.03 89.63
CA LEU A 276 -6.99 62.03 90.70
C LEU A 276 -8.29 62.31 91.46
N GLU A 277 -9.15 61.30 91.57
CA GLU A 277 -10.44 61.42 92.24
C GLU A 277 -10.21 61.68 93.74
N PRO A 278 -10.83 62.74 94.32
CA PRO A 278 -10.60 63.14 95.71
C PRO A 278 -10.99 62.11 96.76
N SER A 279 -11.82 61.12 96.39
CA SER A 279 -12.27 60.02 97.26
C SER A 279 -11.19 58.95 97.49
N TYR A 280 -10.09 58.99 96.74
CA TYR A 280 -8.95 58.07 96.88
C TYR A 280 -7.71 58.82 97.39
N ASP A 281 -6.67 58.06 97.80
CA ASP A 281 -5.39 58.66 98.19
C ASP A 281 -4.85 59.55 97.04
N ARG A 282 -4.47 60.78 97.39
CA ARG A 282 -3.95 61.79 96.46
C ARG A 282 -2.45 61.63 96.22
N MET A 283 -1.82 60.59 96.77
CA MET A 283 -0.41 60.25 96.57
C MET A 283 0.52 61.40 97.00
N GLY A 284 0.08 62.24 97.96
CA GLY A 284 0.82 63.42 98.42
C GLY A 284 0.81 64.61 97.47
N TYR A 285 0.00 64.61 96.40
CA TYR A 285 -0.16 65.73 95.49
C TYR A 285 -1.20 66.76 95.94
N ASP A 286 -1.01 68.00 95.49
CA ASP A 286 -1.98 69.09 95.58
C ASP A 286 -2.99 68.97 94.44
N VAL A 287 -4.05 68.19 94.68
CA VAL A 287 -5.14 67.98 93.70
C VAL A 287 -6.21 69.06 93.86
N VAL A 288 -6.52 69.74 92.77
CA VAL A 288 -7.55 70.78 92.68
C VAL A 288 -8.61 70.42 91.63
N SER A 289 -9.79 71.04 91.73
CA SER A 289 -10.80 70.93 90.66
C SER A 289 -10.26 71.57 89.38
N ALA A 290 -10.57 70.98 88.23
CA ALA A 290 -10.14 71.50 86.94
C ALA A 290 -10.78 72.86 86.57
N THR A 291 -11.79 73.31 87.32
CA THR A 291 -12.39 74.65 87.20
C THR A 291 -11.83 75.67 88.19
N ALA A 292 -10.83 75.29 89.00
CA ALA A 292 -10.21 76.19 89.97
C ALA A 292 -9.44 77.33 89.29
N ALA A 293 -9.38 78.49 89.95
CA ALA A 293 -8.68 79.65 89.44
C ALA A 293 -7.19 79.36 89.14
N GLY A 294 -6.73 79.73 87.95
CA GLY A 294 -5.36 79.50 87.48
C GLY A 294 -5.15 78.18 86.71
N VAL A 295 -6.12 77.26 86.73
CA VAL A 295 -6.11 76.07 85.87
C VAL A 295 -6.51 76.48 84.44
N PRO A 296 -5.77 76.05 83.39
CA PRO A 296 -6.19 76.28 82.01
C PRO A 296 -7.58 75.70 81.70
N VAL A 297 -8.39 76.48 80.97
CA VAL A 297 -9.77 76.10 80.59
C VAL A 297 -9.81 74.85 79.71
N ASP A 298 -11.00 74.26 79.54
CA ASP A 298 -11.27 73.09 78.69
C ASP A 298 -10.51 71.81 79.09
N CYS A 299 -10.25 71.62 80.39
CA CYS A 299 -9.72 70.36 80.88
C CYS A 299 -10.74 69.22 80.66
N PRO A 300 -10.33 68.10 80.02
CA PRO A 300 -11.22 66.97 79.82
C PRO A 300 -11.46 66.13 81.08
N PHE A 301 -10.82 66.45 82.21
CA PHE A 301 -10.92 65.73 83.47
C PHE A 301 -11.40 66.64 84.60
N ALA A 302 -12.09 66.06 85.59
CA ALA A 302 -12.67 66.83 86.70
C ALA A 302 -11.63 67.36 87.70
N TYR A 303 -10.49 66.68 87.83
CA TYR A 303 -9.45 66.96 88.83
C TYR A 303 -8.05 66.91 88.23
N VAL A 304 -7.17 67.77 88.73
CA VAL A 304 -5.81 67.97 88.23
C VAL A 304 -4.82 68.12 89.40
N VAL A 305 -3.59 67.65 89.25
CA VAL A 305 -2.47 67.97 90.16
C VAL A 305 -1.92 69.34 89.79
N ARG A 306 -1.76 70.23 90.78
CA ARG A 306 -1.02 71.49 90.63
C ARG A 306 0.48 71.28 90.89
N LEU A 307 1.31 71.66 89.92
CA LEU A 307 2.75 71.44 89.92
C LEU A 307 3.52 72.77 89.93
N ALA A 308 3.76 73.33 91.12
CA ALA A 308 4.39 74.65 91.30
C ALA A 308 5.89 74.63 91.71
N GLY A 309 6.49 73.44 91.84
CA GLY A 309 7.90 73.22 92.17
C GLY A 309 8.67 72.58 91.01
N ARG A 310 9.92 72.15 91.24
CA ARG A 310 10.69 71.42 90.22
C ARG A 310 10.25 69.96 90.08
N ASP A 311 10.45 69.16 91.14
CA ASP A 311 10.18 67.72 91.12
C ASP A 311 8.97 67.40 92.01
N HIS A 312 7.99 66.68 91.46
CA HIS A 312 6.76 66.30 92.14
C HIS A 312 6.68 64.79 92.23
N VAL A 313 7.27 64.26 93.30
CA VAL A 313 7.37 62.82 93.55
C VAL A 313 6.14 62.33 94.32
N PRO A 314 5.43 61.30 93.83
CA PRO A 314 4.28 60.75 94.54
C PRO A 314 4.71 59.97 95.80
N LYS A 315 3.90 60.07 96.84
CA LYS A 315 3.99 59.27 98.08
C LYS A 315 3.39 57.87 97.88
N ILE A 316 3.95 57.12 96.94
CA ILE A 316 3.63 55.70 96.67
C ILE A 316 4.89 54.84 96.87
N ASN A 317 4.79 53.52 96.90
CA ASN A 317 6.00 52.66 96.94
C ASN A 317 6.77 52.72 95.62
N ASN A 318 8.07 52.41 95.64
CA ASN A 318 8.84 52.18 94.42
C ASN A 318 8.27 50.94 93.70
N VAL A 319 8.08 51.07 92.39
CA VAL A 319 7.60 50.01 91.51
C VAL A 319 8.75 49.05 91.23
N ALA A 320 8.57 47.77 91.55
CA ALA A 320 9.49 46.73 91.14
C ALA A 320 9.44 46.55 89.61
N VAL A 321 10.61 46.54 88.97
CA VAL A 321 10.73 46.46 87.51
C VAL A 321 11.84 45.50 87.11
N THR A 322 11.70 44.91 85.93
CA THR A 322 12.74 44.07 85.33
C THR A 322 13.53 44.91 84.32
N PRO A 323 14.87 44.96 84.40
CA PRO A 323 15.68 45.57 83.34
C PRO A 323 15.34 44.99 81.96
N GLY A 324 15.15 45.86 80.97
CA GLY A 324 14.72 45.48 79.62
C GLY A 324 13.21 45.47 79.37
N ASP A 325 12.38 45.50 80.42
CA ASP A 325 10.94 45.73 80.25
C ASP A 325 10.67 47.11 79.62
N VAL A 326 9.57 47.24 78.90
CA VAL A 326 9.12 48.50 78.30
C VAL A 326 7.89 49.01 79.01
N PHE A 327 7.97 50.25 79.48
CA PHE A 327 6.87 50.95 80.12
C PHE A 327 6.40 52.12 79.27
N GLU A 328 5.12 52.45 79.39
CA GLU A 328 4.51 53.68 78.88
C GLU A 328 4.04 54.52 80.07
N MET A 329 4.54 55.74 80.16
CA MET A 329 4.03 56.76 81.08
C MET A 329 3.30 57.82 80.28
N SER A 330 2.11 58.22 80.70
CA SER A 330 1.38 59.31 80.05
C SER A 330 0.65 60.19 81.06
N ALA A 331 0.52 61.47 80.76
CA ALA A 331 -0.30 62.41 81.52
C ALA A 331 -0.92 63.42 80.57
N VAL A 332 -2.07 63.99 80.91
CA VAL A 332 -2.66 65.12 80.20
C VAL A 332 -2.28 66.40 80.93
N VAL A 333 -1.52 67.27 80.29
CA VAL A 333 -0.88 68.42 80.94
C VAL A 333 -1.21 69.74 80.25
N ALA A 334 -1.24 70.81 81.03
CA ALA A 334 -1.32 72.18 80.55
C ALA A 334 -0.58 73.12 81.51
N CYS A 335 0.06 74.15 80.96
CA CYS A 335 0.76 75.18 81.72
C CYS A 335 -0.19 76.32 82.04
N GLY A 336 -0.34 76.63 83.33
CA GLY A 336 -1.16 77.78 83.77
C GLY A 336 -0.39 79.10 83.74
N THR A 337 0.90 79.07 84.08
CA THR A 337 1.76 80.27 84.07
C THR A 337 3.24 79.90 84.04
N GLY A 338 4.09 80.82 83.58
CA GLY A 338 5.54 80.66 83.48
C GLY A 338 6.00 80.11 82.13
N GLN A 339 7.29 79.75 82.06
CA GLN A 339 7.98 79.42 80.80
C GLN A 339 8.78 78.10 80.84
N ALA A 340 8.81 77.39 81.97
CA ALA A 340 9.53 76.13 82.07
C ALA A 340 8.78 74.96 81.42
N ASP A 341 9.51 74.04 80.82
CA ASP A 341 8.94 72.83 80.19
C ASP A 341 8.44 71.81 81.22
N PHE A 342 7.51 70.96 80.79
CA PHE A 342 7.09 69.79 81.54
C PHE A 342 7.84 68.54 81.08
N ASN A 343 8.21 67.67 82.03
CA ASN A 343 8.82 66.36 81.77
C ASN A 343 8.13 65.25 82.57
N LEU A 344 8.04 64.08 81.94
CA LEU A 344 7.78 62.81 82.61
C LEU A 344 9.12 62.23 83.06
N TYR A 345 9.24 61.82 84.32
CA TYR A 345 10.51 61.42 84.92
C TYR A 345 10.42 60.08 85.66
N ILE A 346 11.50 59.31 85.64
CA ILE A 346 11.69 58.16 86.52
C ILE A 346 12.94 58.33 87.38
N ALA A 347 12.86 57.88 88.63
CA ALA A 347 14.00 57.73 89.53
C ALA A 347 14.31 56.24 89.74
N ASN A 348 15.57 55.91 90.06
CA ASN A 348 15.95 54.58 90.51
C ASN A 348 15.94 54.49 92.05
N ALA A 349 15.73 53.28 92.56
CA ALA A 349 15.79 52.96 93.98
C ALA A 349 16.39 51.56 94.20
N THR A 350 16.79 51.25 95.44
CA THR A 350 17.37 49.95 95.82
C THR A 350 16.37 48.97 96.42
N SER A 351 15.20 49.44 96.87
CA SER A 351 14.12 48.62 97.45
C SER A 351 12.75 49.29 97.27
N ALA A 352 11.65 48.59 97.60
CA ALA A 352 10.29 49.13 97.49
C ALA A 352 10.04 50.41 98.32
N THR A 353 10.77 50.61 99.42
CA THR A 353 10.61 51.76 100.33
C THR A 353 11.86 52.63 100.44
N GLY A 354 12.95 52.26 99.77
CA GLY A 354 14.22 52.98 99.77
C GLY A 354 14.16 54.35 99.09
N GLY A 355 15.14 55.19 99.41
CA GLY A 355 15.30 56.50 98.78
C GLY A 355 15.48 56.41 97.26
N ILE A 356 15.14 57.50 96.57
CA ILE A 356 15.15 57.58 95.11
C ILE A 356 16.28 58.48 94.62
N LYS A 357 16.78 58.23 93.41
CA LYS A 357 17.71 59.11 92.70
C LYS A 357 17.24 59.31 91.25
N ALA A 358 17.18 60.57 90.80
CA ALA A 358 16.71 60.90 89.45
C ALA A 358 17.53 60.15 88.38
N ARG A 359 16.84 59.60 87.37
CA ARG A 359 17.46 58.65 86.44
C ARG A 359 17.25 58.99 84.97
N LEU A 360 16.03 58.91 84.45
CA LEU A 360 15.73 59.24 83.06
C LEU A 360 14.46 60.08 82.97
N SER A 361 14.35 60.84 81.90
CA SER A 361 13.16 61.58 81.55
C SER A 361 12.83 61.50 80.07
N GLY A 362 11.58 61.80 79.76
CA GLY A 362 11.08 61.91 78.41
C GLY A 362 9.71 62.57 78.39
N GLY A 363 9.03 62.51 77.25
CA GLY A 363 7.74 63.16 77.07
C GLY A 363 7.78 64.69 77.25
N ASN A 364 8.95 65.30 77.06
CA ASN A 364 9.14 66.75 77.20
C ASN A 364 8.06 67.50 76.40
N THR A 365 7.44 68.48 77.03
CA THR A 365 6.44 69.32 76.39
C THR A 365 6.69 70.77 76.73
N LYS A 366 6.82 71.57 75.67
CA LYS A 366 6.90 73.03 75.74
C LYS A 366 5.59 73.60 76.30
N VAL A 367 5.70 74.76 76.93
CA VAL A 367 4.60 75.52 77.52
C VAL A 367 3.40 75.59 76.57
N THR A 368 2.25 75.12 77.04
CA THR A 368 0.98 75.16 76.31
C THR A 368 -0.17 75.34 77.29
N ALA A 369 -1.05 76.30 77.05
CA ALA A 369 -2.30 76.43 77.81
C ALA A 369 -3.37 75.42 77.36
N ALA A 370 -3.22 74.83 76.16
CA ALA A 370 -4.10 73.78 75.69
C ALA A 370 -3.71 72.43 76.32
N TRP A 371 -4.71 71.72 76.86
CA TRP A 371 -4.54 70.38 77.43
C TRP A 371 -4.06 69.39 76.38
N LYS A 372 -2.91 68.78 76.64
CA LYS A 372 -2.27 67.82 75.73
C LYS A 372 -1.86 66.57 76.47
N ARG A 373 -2.15 65.40 75.90
CA ARG A 373 -1.55 64.15 76.37
C ARG A 373 -0.08 64.09 75.98
N VAL A 374 0.76 63.91 76.98
CA VAL A 374 2.18 63.63 76.83
C VAL A 374 2.38 62.16 77.14
N THR A 375 3.03 61.45 76.22
CA THR A 375 3.27 60.01 76.34
C THR A 375 4.75 59.76 76.13
N TRP A 376 5.32 58.95 77.02
CA TRP A 376 6.70 58.53 76.95
C TRP A 376 6.80 57.02 77.12
N ARG A 377 7.31 56.35 76.10
CA ARG A 377 7.69 54.94 76.16
C ARG A 377 9.18 54.83 76.42
N PHE A 378 9.56 54.01 77.38
CA PHE A 378 10.97 53.77 77.72
C PHE A 378 11.22 52.31 78.05
N THR A 379 12.45 51.88 77.77
CA THR A 379 12.97 50.59 78.23
C THR A 379 13.64 50.80 79.58
N VAL A 380 13.31 49.96 80.56
CA VAL A 380 13.90 49.98 81.90
C VAL A 380 15.43 49.77 81.76
N PRO A 381 16.26 50.70 82.26
CA PRO A 381 17.72 50.58 82.18
C PRO A 381 18.26 49.32 82.86
N ALA A 382 19.41 48.83 82.37
CA ALA A 382 20.06 47.58 82.82
C ALA A 382 20.31 47.50 84.34
N ASP A 383 20.44 48.63 85.02
CA ASP A 383 20.79 48.75 86.44
C ASP A 383 19.62 49.26 87.32
N THR A 384 18.37 49.15 86.82
CA THR A 384 17.17 49.61 87.53
C THR A 384 16.25 48.44 87.86
N ASN A 385 16.19 48.07 89.14
CA ASN A 385 15.30 47.00 89.66
C ASN A 385 14.07 47.55 90.40
N PHE A 386 14.15 48.79 90.88
CA PHE A 386 13.03 49.54 91.44
C PHE A 386 13.03 50.95 90.85
N MET A 387 11.85 51.42 90.43
CA MET A 387 11.67 52.77 89.90
C MET A 387 10.56 53.54 90.61
N ARG A 388 10.67 54.87 90.66
CA ARG A 388 9.58 55.76 91.08
C ARG A 388 9.26 56.72 89.94
N PRO A 389 8.03 56.70 89.37
CA PRO A 389 7.63 57.71 88.40
C PRO A 389 7.33 59.03 89.12
N PHE A 390 7.65 60.15 88.50
CA PHE A 390 7.30 61.47 89.02
C PHE A 390 7.14 62.49 87.89
N LEU A 391 6.45 63.59 88.20
CA LEU A 391 6.21 64.70 87.28
C LEU A 391 7.23 65.80 87.56
N GLN A 392 7.77 66.43 86.52
CA GLN A 392 8.76 67.50 86.70
C GLN A 392 8.37 68.73 85.88
N VAL A 393 8.47 69.90 86.51
CA VAL A 393 8.58 71.18 85.83
C VAL A 393 10.05 71.57 85.80
N ASN A 394 10.61 71.78 84.61
CA ASN A 394 12.03 72.02 84.41
C ASN A 394 12.43 73.46 84.79
N GLN A 395 12.32 73.78 86.08
CA GLN A 395 12.59 75.10 86.65
C GLN A 395 13.55 75.02 87.84
N SER A 396 14.16 76.16 88.18
CA SER A 396 15.04 76.35 89.32
C SER A 396 14.44 77.35 90.31
N SER A 397 14.90 77.33 91.57
CA SER A 397 14.46 78.31 92.56
C SER A 397 14.99 79.72 92.22
N PRO A 398 14.18 80.80 92.36
CA PRO A 398 12.78 80.80 92.80
C PRO A 398 11.83 80.26 91.72
N PHE A 399 10.92 79.37 92.12
CA PHE A 399 9.96 78.74 91.21
C PHE A 399 8.87 79.73 90.78
N GLY A 400 8.55 79.76 89.49
CA GLY A 400 7.57 80.69 88.90
C GLY A 400 6.71 80.09 87.79
N THR A 401 6.97 78.84 87.40
CA THR A 401 6.13 78.11 86.44
C THR A 401 5.20 77.16 87.17
N VAL A 402 3.93 77.13 86.79
CA VAL A 402 2.93 76.21 87.33
C VAL A 402 2.33 75.41 86.19
N TRP A 403 2.53 74.09 86.26
CA TRP A 403 1.85 73.14 85.39
C TRP A 403 0.70 72.46 86.11
N TYR A 404 -0.23 71.94 85.33
CA TYR A 404 -1.29 71.06 85.79
C TYR A 404 -1.24 69.75 85.03
N ALA A 405 -1.50 68.65 85.72
CA ALA A 405 -1.51 67.30 85.15
C ALA A 405 -2.74 66.52 85.59
N ALA A 406 -3.37 65.80 84.68
CA ALA A 406 -4.48 64.87 84.92
C ALA A 406 -4.24 63.56 84.18
N ASP A 407 -5.04 62.54 84.52
CA ASP A 407 -5.06 61.24 83.83
C ASP A 407 -3.66 60.63 83.68
N TRP A 408 -2.97 60.54 84.83
CA TRP A 408 -1.58 60.12 84.89
C TRP A 408 -1.49 58.61 85.02
N HIS A 409 -0.87 57.97 84.03
CA HIS A 409 -0.77 56.54 83.90
C HIS A 409 0.68 56.09 83.79
N LEU A 410 0.99 54.94 84.37
CA LEU A 410 2.23 54.20 84.15
C LEU A 410 1.89 52.73 83.95
N ARG A 411 2.21 52.17 82.78
CA ARG A 411 1.83 50.80 82.43
C ARG A 411 3.02 50.02 81.89
N ASN A 412 3.12 48.75 82.25
CA ASN A 412 4.08 47.84 81.63
C ASN A 412 3.49 47.41 80.27
N VAL A 413 4.14 47.79 79.18
CA VAL A 413 3.69 47.52 77.81
C VAL A 413 4.62 46.52 77.09
N THR A 414 5.45 45.78 77.84
CA THR A 414 6.45 44.85 77.28
C THR A 414 5.82 43.78 76.40
N ALA A 415 4.77 43.12 76.90
CA ALA A 415 4.06 42.08 76.15
C ALA A 415 3.39 42.66 74.90
N ALA A 416 2.74 43.83 75.02
CA ALA A 416 2.09 44.52 73.90
C ALA A 416 3.10 44.96 72.82
N GLN A 417 4.26 45.50 73.22
CA GLN A 417 5.32 45.87 72.27
C GLN A 417 5.90 44.65 71.56
N SER A 418 6.13 43.56 72.29
CA SER A 418 6.64 42.31 71.72
C SER A 418 5.65 41.71 70.73
N ALA A 419 4.36 41.72 71.07
CA ALA A 419 3.29 41.32 70.17
C ALA A 419 3.23 42.19 68.90
N GLN A 420 3.33 43.51 69.03
CA GLN A 420 3.34 44.41 67.87
C GLN A 420 4.55 44.15 66.95
N LYS A 421 5.75 43.96 67.51
CA LYS A 421 6.95 43.62 66.71
C LYS A 421 6.76 42.31 65.93
N THR A 422 6.20 41.29 66.57
CA THR A 422 5.88 40.01 65.91
C THR A 422 4.81 40.18 64.83
N ALA A 423 3.79 40.99 65.08
CA ALA A 423 2.75 41.30 64.09
C ALA A 423 3.32 42.05 62.88
N ASP A 424 4.16 43.07 63.10
CA ASP A 424 4.83 43.82 62.03
C ASP A 424 5.77 42.92 61.21
N ALA A 425 6.52 42.04 61.87
CA ALA A 425 7.37 41.06 61.20
C ALA A 425 6.55 40.06 60.37
N THR A 426 5.42 39.59 60.91
CA THR A 426 4.50 38.68 60.22
C THR A 426 3.85 39.38 59.02
N ALA A 427 3.40 40.63 59.17
CA ALA A 427 2.85 41.43 58.08
C ALA A 427 3.87 41.60 56.94
N LYS A 428 5.13 41.95 57.26
CA LYS A 428 6.21 42.02 56.26
C LYS A 428 6.48 40.67 55.57
N ALA A 429 6.42 39.57 56.32
CA ALA A 429 6.57 38.23 55.74
C ALA A 429 5.40 37.88 54.81
N VAL A 430 4.17 38.24 55.19
CA VAL A 430 2.97 38.09 54.36
C VAL A 430 3.04 38.95 53.11
N ASP A 431 3.44 40.21 53.21
CA ASP A 431 3.62 41.11 52.05
C ASP A 431 4.66 40.57 51.07
N SER A 432 5.77 40.04 51.59
CA SER A 432 6.82 39.38 50.79
C SER A 432 6.30 38.11 50.10
N LEU A 433 5.51 37.29 50.81
CA LEU A 433 4.89 36.10 50.25
C LEU A 433 3.85 36.47 49.19
N THR A 434 2.97 37.44 49.44
CA THR A 434 2.00 37.96 48.47
C THR A 434 2.70 38.44 47.20
N THR A 435 3.78 39.21 47.33
CA THR A 435 4.59 39.66 46.20
C THR A 435 5.17 38.47 45.43
N THR A 436 5.76 37.51 46.13
CA THR A 436 6.33 36.29 45.52
C THR A 436 5.27 35.47 44.79
N VAL A 437 4.10 35.28 45.41
CA VAL A 437 2.98 34.51 44.84
C VAL A 437 2.40 35.24 43.62
N SER A 438 2.28 36.57 43.65
CA SER A 438 1.85 37.36 42.49
C SER A 438 2.80 37.19 41.31
N VAL A 439 4.12 37.34 41.53
CA VAL A 439 5.14 37.14 40.49
C VAL A 439 5.10 35.70 39.95
N GLN A 440 4.90 34.71 40.83
CA GLN A 440 4.71 33.33 40.40
C GLN A 440 3.45 33.16 39.54
N GLY A 441 2.33 33.80 39.92
CA GLY A 441 1.09 33.81 39.13
C GLY A 441 1.28 34.39 37.73
N ASP A 442 1.96 35.53 37.63
CA ASP A 442 2.28 36.17 36.34
C ASP A 442 3.21 35.29 35.49
N THR A 443 4.21 34.68 36.13
CA THR A 443 5.13 33.73 35.46
C THR A 443 4.39 32.51 34.94
N LEU A 444 3.50 31.92 35.74
CA LEU A 444 2.69 30.77 35.36
C LEU A 444 1.72 31.12 34.21
N SER A 445 1.12 32.31 34.23
CA SER A 445 0.27 32.81 33.15
C SER A 445 1.05 32.95 31.82
N SER A 446 2.27 33.50 31.89
CA SER A 446 3.17 33.61 30.73
C SER A 446 3.58 32.23 30.20
N ILE A 447 3.94 31.29 31.09
CA ILE A 447 4.23 29.90 30.71
C ILE A 447 3.03 29.26 30.05
N GLY A 448 1.82 29.40 30.61
CA GLY A 448 0.58 28.89 30.02
C GLY A 448 0.35 29.42 28.60
N SER A 449 0.50 30.73 28.40
CA SER A 449 0.38 31.37 27.08
C SER A 449 1.39 30.81 26.06
N ARG A 450 2.64 30.61 26.48
CA ARG A 450 3.68 30.00 25.64
C ARG A 450 3.37 28.54 25.32
N THR A 451 2.86 27.77 26.29
CA THR A 451 2.44 26.38 26.09
C THR A 451 1.32 26.31 25.06
N THR A 452 0.28 27.13 25.17
CA THR A 452 -0.81 27.19 24.17
C THR A 452 -0.29 27.58 22.78
N ALA A 453 0.63 28.54 22.69
CA ALA A 453 1.26 28.89 21.42
C ALA A 453 2.05 27.73 20.81
N LEU A 454 2.80 26.99 21.64
CA LEU A 454 3.55 25.80 21.22
C LEU A 454 2.61 24.67 20.79
N GLU A 455 1.50 24.43 21.50
CA GLU A 455 0.47 23.46 21.13
C GLU A 455 -0.16 23.78 19.76
N ASN A 456 -0.52 25.05 19.54
CA ASN A 456 -1.07 25.51 18.27
C ASN A 456 -0.05 25.39 17.11
N GLY A 457 1.21 25.77 17.38
CA GLY A 457 2.31 25.63 16.41
C GLY A 457 2.59 24.16 16.06
N LEU A 458 2.55 23.27 17.05
CA LEU A 458 2.71 21.84 16.86
C LEU A 458 1.53 21.24 16.07
N SER A 459 0.29 21.62 16.38
CA SER A 459 -0.90 21.20 15.62
C SER A 459 -0.81 21.60 14.15
N THR A 460 -0.39 22.85 13.89
CA THR A 460 -0.17 23.35 12.52
C THR A 460 0.94 22.58 11.80
N THR A 461 2.04 22.32 12.49
CA THR A 461 3.16 21.53 11.96
C THR A 461 2.70 20.11 11.63
N ASN A 462 1.96 19.47 12.54
CA ASN A 462 1.43 18.12 12.35
C ASN A 462 0.49 18.07 11.14
N ALA A 463 -0.45 19.02 11.03
CA ALA A 463 -1.33 19.15 9.87
C ALA A 463 -0.58 19.40 8.55
N SER A 464 0.55 20.11 8.60
CA SER A 464 1.40 20.36 7.43
C SER A 464 2.25 19.14 7.07
N VAL A 465 2.79 18.43 8.05
CA VAL A 465 3.57 17.19 7.84
C VAL A 465 2.66 16.08 7.29
N SER A 466 1.43 15.96 7.76
CA SER A 466 0.43 15.06 7.16
C SER A 466 0.10 15.41 5.69
N LYS A 467 0.41 16.62 5.25
CA LYS A 467 0.31 17.06 3.85
C LYS A 467 1.61 16.94 3.07
N LYS A 468 2.76 16.69 3.72
CA LYS A 468 4.09 16.56 3.10
C LYS A 468 4.26 15.21 2.36
N ALA A 469 3.33 15.00 1.45
CA ALA A 469 3.35 14.24 0.22
C ALA A 469 2.37 15.00 -0.69
N ASP A 470 2.61 16.30 -0.90
CA ASP A 470 1.65 17.24 -1.50
C ASP A 470 1.02 16.55 -2.70
N ALA A 471 -0.30 16.35 -2.64
CA ALA A 471 -1.04 15.70 -3.70
C ALA A 471 -0.69 16.32 -5.06
N SER A 472 -0.39 17.63 -5.08
CA SER A 472 0.12 18.36 -6.23
C SER A 472 1.47 17.86 -6.77
N ALA A 473 2.47 17.61 -5.92
CA ALA A 473 3.78 17.11 -6.35
C ALA A 473 3.70 15.65 -6.80
N LEU A 474 2.92 14.82 -6.10
CA LEU A 474 2.70 13.42 -6.50
C LEU A 474 1.87 13.33 -7.78
N GLN A 475 0.86 14.21 -7.95
CA GLN A 475 0.07 14.33 -9.17
C GLN A 475 0.92 14.81 -10.34
N LEU A 476 1.80 15.79 -10.13
CA LEU A 476 2.71 16.26 -11.17
C LEU A 476 3.65 15.13 -11.63
N LEU A 477 4.18 14.35 -10.69
CA LEU A 477 5.02 13.20 -11.00
C LEU A 477 4.23 12.11 -11.73
N GLN A 478 3.02 11.78 -11.26
CA GLN A 478 2.15 10.81 -11.93
C GLN A 478 1.77 11.24 -13.35
N ASN A 479 1.47 12.52 -13.56
CA ASN A 479 1.20 13.09 -14.87
C ASN A 479 2.43 12.98 -15.77
N THR A 480 3.61 13.34 -15.26
CA THR A 480 4.88 13.25 -15.98
C THR A 480 5.19 11.82 -16.40
N VAL A 481 5.07 10.85 -15.49
CA VAL A 481 5.30 9.42 -15.77
C VAL A 481 4.29 8.89 -16.77
N THR A 482 3.03 9.32 -16.68
CA THR A 482 1.97 8.95 -17.64
C THR A 482 2.31 9.46 -19.05
N GLU A 483 2.73 10.72 -19.17
CA GLU A 483 3.08 11.34 -20.46
C GLU A 483 4.35 10.71 -21.05
N GLN A 484 5.34 10.40 -20.21
CA GLN A 484 6.51 9.61 -20.59
C GLN A 484 6.11 8.22 -21.08
N GLY A 485 5.19 7.53 -20.40
CA GLY A 485 4.66 6.23 -20.81
C GLY A 485 4.04 6.26 -22.21
N LYS A 486 3.17 7.24 -22.49
CA LYS A 486 2.60 7.45 -23.83
C LYS A 486 3.68 7.70 -24.89
N THR A 487 4.66 8.53 -24.56
CA THR A 487 5.79 8.87 -25.45
C THR A 487 6.60 7.62 -25.78
N LEU A 488 6.93 6.80 -24.77
CA LEU A 488 7.64 5.54 -24.95
C LEU A 488 6.85 4.54 -25.80
N THR A 489 5.53 4.43 -25.63
CA THR A 489 4.68 3.59 -26.49
C THR A 489 4.70 4.07 -27.95
N SER A 490 4.65 5.38 -28.18
CA SER A 490 4.72 5.96 -29.53
C SER A 490 6.09 5.73 -30.18
N GLN A 491 7.17 5.93 -29.42
CA GLN A 491 8.54 5.64 -29.88
C GLN A 491 8.72 4.16 -30.17
N GLY A 492 8.24 3.25 -29.31
CA GLY A 492 8.27 1.80 -29.54
C GLY A 492 7.54 1.40 -30.82
N SER A 493 6.36 1.98 -31.07
CA SER A 493 5.62 1.76 -32.33
C SER A 493 6.39 2.26 -33.56
N SER A 494 7.09 3.40 -33.43
CA SER A 494 7.92 3.95 -34.50
C SER A 494 9.16 3.09 -34.77
N LEU A 495 9.78 2.54 -33.72
CA LEU A 495 10.88 1.59 -33.83
C LEU A 495 10.45 0.29 -34.53
N THR A 496 9.27 -0.25 -34.21
CA THR A 496 8.72 -1.42 -34.92
C THR A 496 8.47 -1.13 -36.40
N LYS A 497 7.95 0.06 -36.74
CA LYS A 497 7.78 0.45 -38.15
C LYS A 497 9.12 0.55 -38.87
N LEU A 498 10.12 1.15 -38.22
CA LEU A 498 11.47 1.26 -38.78
C LEU A 498 12.10 -0.12 -39.00
N ASP A 499 11.95 -1.05 -38.04
CA ASP A 499 12.43 -2.44 -38.17
C ASP A 499 11.81 -3.14 -39.39
N ASN A 500 10.50 -2.98 -39.61
CA ASN A 500 9.82 -3.53 -40.78
C ASN A 500 10.30 -2.89 -42.09
N SER A 501 10.39 -1.56 -42.16
CA SER A 501 10.88 -0.86 -43.36
C SER A 501 12.34 -1.22 -43.68
N LEU A 502 13.17 -1.43 -42.65
CA LEU A 502 14.55 -1.87 -42.83
C LEU A 502 14.61 -3.30 -43.39
N LYS A 503 13.80 -4.24 -42.87
CA LYS A 503 13.69 -5.60 -43.41
C LYS A 503 13.28 -5.62 -44.88
N GLU A 504 12.30 -4.80 -45.25
CA GLU A 504 11.87 -4.65 -46.65
C GLU A 504 12.99 -4.09 -47.54
N THR A 505 13.73 -3.09 -47.04
CA THR A 505 14.87 -2.52 -47.76
C THR A 505 16.00 -3.53 -47.93
N VAL A 506 16.33 -4.30 -46.90
CA VAL A 506 17.34 -5.38 -46.96
C VAL A 506 16.95 -6.41 -48.01
N ALA A 507 15.70 -6.87 -48.01
CA ALA A 507 15.21 -7.81 -49.03
C ALA A 507 15.30 -7.26 -50.46
N ALA A 508 15.00 -5.97 -50.66
CA ALA A 508 15.13 -5.32 -51.97
C ALA A 508 16.60 -5.18 -52.42
N VAL A 509 17.51 -4.87 -51.49
CA VAL A 509 18.96 -4.82 -51.76
C VAL A 509 19.50 -6.20 -52.10
N ASP A 510 19.11 -7.24 -51.37
CA ASP A 510 19.51 -8.63 -51.63
C ASP A 510 19.05 -9.09 -53.03
N ALA A 511 17.80 -8.78 -53.41
CA ALA A 511 17.29 -9.07 -54.76
C ALA A 511 18.08 -8.33 -55.86
N THR A 512 18.43 -7.06 -55.62
CA THR A 512 19.25 -6.28 -56.56
C THR A 512 20.67 -6.84 -56.68
N LYS A 513 21.26 -7.27 -55.55
CA LYS A 513 22.58 -7.90 -55.53
C LYS A 513 22.59 -9.23 -56.28
N ALA A 514 21.58 -10.08 -56.06
CA ALA A 514 21.44 -11.34 -56.76
C ALA A 514 21.32 -11.13 -58.28
N ASP A 515 20.52 -10.14 -58.72
CA ASP A 515 20.44 -9.77 -60.13
C ASP A 515 21.76 -9.23 -60.71
N ALA A 516 22.48 -8.39 -59.94
CA ALA A 516 23.75 -7.85 -60.35
C ALA A 516 24.84 -8.94 -60.47
N ASP A 517 24.89 -9.87 -59.52
CA ASP A 517 25.83 -11.00 -59.55
C ASP A 517 25.52 -11.94 -60.73
N ALA A 518 24.24 -12.20 -61.05
CA ALA A 518 23.83 -12.93 -62.24
C ALA A 518 24.18 -12.18 -63.55
N SER A 519 23.93 -10.87 -63.60
CA SER A 519 24.32 -10.01 -64.72
C SER A 519 25.85 -9.99 -64.93
N ARG A 520 26.64 -10.07 -63.85
CA ARG A 520 28.11 -10.18 -63.94
C ARG A 520 28.59 -11.55 -64.42
N ALA A 521 27.82 -12.62 -64.19
CA ALA A 521 28.13 -13.94 -64.74
C ALA A 521 28.05 -13.94 -66.28
N ILE A 522 27.23 -13.07 -66.88
CA ILE A 522 27.12 -12.87 -68.33
C ILE A 522 27.59 -11.45 -68.69
N VAL A 523 28.92 -11.30 -68.78
CA VAL A 523 29.58 -10.02 -69.06
C VAL A 523 29.04 -9.38 -70.36
N GLY A 524 28.62 -8.11 -70.26
CA GLY A 524 28.11 -7.34 -71.40
C GLY A 524 26.64 -7.55 -71.73
N ASN A 525 25.87 -8.19 -70.84
CA ASN A 525 24.44 -8.39 -71.04
C ASN A 525 23.69 -7.04 -71.09
N LEU A 526 22.88 -6.87 -72.13
CA LEU A 526 22.09 -5.67 -72.43
C LEU A 526 20.66 -5.76 -71.87
N LEU A 527 20.24 -6.95 -71.42
CA LEU A 527 18.95 -7.12 -70.76
C LEU A 527 19.03 -6.70 -69.29
N THR A 528 17.95 -6.13 -68.78
CA THR A 528 17.79 -5.81 -67.35
C THR A 528 17.04 -6.95 -66.64
N ASN A 529 17.34 -7.19 -65.36
CA ASN A 529 16.71 -8.29 -64.63
C ASN A 529 16.87 -9.68 -65.30
N PRO A 530 18.05 -10.04 -65.86
CA PRO A 530 18.18 -11.25 -66.67
C PRO A 530 17.89 -12.54 -65.91
N SER A 531 18.13 -12.57 -64.59
CA SER A 531 17.89 -13.72 -63.72
C SER A 531 16.52 -13.71 -63.03
N PHE A 532 15.69 -12.70 -63.27
CA PHE A 532 14.35 -12.57 -62.66
C PHE A 532 14.32 -12.34 -61.14
N GLU A 533 15.45 -12.03 -60.48
CA GLU A 533 15.51 -11.76 -59.04
C GLU A 533 14.75 -10.50 -58.62
N ARG A 534 14.57 -9.54 -59.53
CA ARG A 534 13.69 -8.37 -59.29
C ARG A 534 12.23 -8.63 -59.71
N GLY A 535 11.86 -9.90 -59.85
CA GLY A 535 10.51 -10.31 -60.22
C GLY A 535 10.17 -9.91 -61.66
N LYS A 536 9.12 -9.11 -61.81
CA LYS A 536 8.57 -8.72 -63.13
C LYS A 536 9.24 -7.49 -63.76
N ASP A 537 10.14 -6.84 -63.02
CA ASP A 537 10.79 -5.59 -63.41
C ASP A 537 11.57 -5.74 -64.73
N GLY A 538 11.57 -4.68 -65.55
CA GLY A 538 12.26 -4.64 -66.85
C GLY A 538 11.54 -5.32 -68.02
N TYR A 539 10.58 -6.23 -67.78
CA TYR A 539 9.86 -6.96 -68.84
C TYR A 539 8.42 -6.49 -69.03
N SER A 540 8.00 -6.41 -70.30
CA SER A 540 6.60 -6.24 -70.71
C SER A 540 6.03 -7.52 -71.32
N GLY A 541 4.70 -7.65 -71.42
CA GLY A 541 4.06 -8.83 -72.01
C GLY A 541 3.75 -9.99 -71.04
N TRP A 542 3.73 -9.70 -69.73
CA TRP A 542 3.27 -10.64 -68.70
C TRP A 542 1.83 -11.09 -68.94
N GLN A 543 1.57 -12.40 -68.76
CA GLN A 543 0.25 -13.02 -68.93
C GLN A 543 -0.10 -13.90 -67.71
N SER A 544 -1.35 -14.36 -67.60
CA SER A 544 -1.76 -15.29 -66.54
C SER A 544 -1.01 -16.63 -66.58
N ALA A 545 -0.48 -17.00 -67.76
CA ALA A 545 0.36 -18.17 -67.96
C ALA A 545 1.81 -18.00 -67.45
N THR A 546 2.19 -16.84 -66.94
CA THR A 546 3.54 -16.54 -66.45
C THR A 546 3.56 -16.17 -64.97
N SER A 547 4.51 -16.72 -64.22
CA SER A 547 4.77 -16.35 -62.83
C SER A 547 6.26 -16.39 -62.50
N ILE A 548 6.66 -15.70 -61.44
CA ILE A 548 8.00 -15.84 -60.85
C ILE A 548 7.91 -16.83 -59.70
N LEU A 549 8.85 -17.77 -59.65
CA LEU A 549 8.90 -18.83 -58.66
C LEU A 549 10.25 -18.81 -57.94
N THR A 550 10.25 -18.88 -56.61
CA THR A 550 11.45 -19.20 -55.84
C THR A 550 11.78 -20.69 -56.00
N ALA A 551 12.89 -21.00 -56.67
CA ALA A 551 13.29 -22.36 -56.98
C ALA A 551 14.35 -22.89 -55.99
N SER A 552 14.28 -24.19 -55.68
CA SER A 552 15.30 -24.87 -54.88
C SER A 552 16.56 -25.22 -55.68
N SER A 553 16.53 -25.11 -57.01
CA SER A 553 17.68 -25.37 -57.90
C SER A 553 17.59 -24.47 -59.15
N PRO A 554 17.78 -23.15 -59.00
CA PRO A 554 17.85 -22.23 -60.11
C PRO A 554 19.18 -22.38 -60.87
N HIS A 555 19.32 -21.73 -62.03
CA HIS A 555 20.60 -21.67 -62.73
C HIS A 555 21.51 -20.65 -62.03
N SER A 556 20.96 -19.49 -61.66
CA SER A 556 21.59 -18.52 -60.76
C SER A 556 20.54 -17.91 -59.80
N GLY A 557 20.99 -17.23 -58.74
CA GLY A 557 20.05 -16.58 -57.80
C GLY A 557 19.12 -17.56 -57.07
N THR A 558 17.84 -17.17 -56.94
CA THR A 558 16.77 -17.90 -56.24
C THR A 558 15.44 -17.92 -56.98
N GLN A 559 15.20 -16.97 -57.89
CA GLN A 559 13.98 -16.78 -58.64
C GLN A 559 14.15 -17.24 -60.08
N ILE A 560 13.10 -17.81 -60.63
CA ILE A 560 13.05 -18.23 -62.04
C ILE A 560 11.72 -17.83 -62.65
N LEU A 561 11.70 -17.61 -63.96
CA LEU A 561 10.46 -17.48 -64.71
C LEU A 561 9.84 -18.87 -64.91
N LYS A 562 8.57 -19.00 -64.54
CA LYS A 562 7.73 -20.16 -64.83
C LYS A 562 6.67 -19.81 -65.86
N VAL A 563 6.52 -20.65 -66.86
CA VAL A 563 5.48 -20.59 -67.88
C VAL A 563 4.65 -21.86 -67.86
N VAL A 564 3.33 -21.72 -67.85
CA VAL A 564 2.34 -22.81 -67.88
C VAL A 564 1.50 -22.76 -69.16
N PRO A 565 0.66 -23.76 -69.47
CA PRO A 565 -0.16 -23.76 -70.68
C PRO A 565 -1.13 -22.57 -70.71
N GLY A 566 -1.37 -22.04 -71.90
CA GLY A 566 -2.20 -20.84 -72.11
C GLY A 566 -2.86 -20.83 -73.48
N SER A 567 -3.87 -19.96 -73.64
CA SER A 567 -4.62 -19.80 -74.90
C SER A 567 -3.92 -18.88 -75.92
N SER A 568 -2.87 -18.18 -75.52
CA SER A 568 -2.10 -17.25 -76.34
C SER A 568 -0.61 -17.38 -76.07
N VAL A 569 0.21 -16.98 -77.06
CA VAL A 569 1.67 -16.98 -76.92
C VAL A 569 2.06 -15.96 -75.84
N VAL A 570 2.82 -16.41 -74.85
CA VAL A 570 3.54 -15.54 -73.93
C VAL A 570 4.64 -14.85 -74.72
N SER A 571 4.73 -13.52 -74.65
CA SER A 571 5.78 -12.75 -75.32
C SER A 571 6.37 -11.76 -74.33
N LEU A 572 7.28 -12.24 -73.49
CA LEU A 572 7.99 -11.41 -72.53
C LEU A 572 9.12 -10.69 -73.26
N LEU A 573 9.13 -9.36 -73.23
CA LEU A 573 10.07 -8.58 -74.04
C LEU A 573 10.63 -7.35 -73.34
N GLN A 574 11.83 -6.95 -73.76
CA GLN A 574 12.48 -5.67 -73.47
C GLN A 574 12.85 -4.95 -74.78
N LYS A 575 12.85 -3.62 -74.75
CA LYS A 575 13.26 -2.77 -75.88
C LYS A 575 14.74 -2.41 -75.74
N ILE A 576 15.57 -2.91 -76.63
CA ILE A 576 17.03 -2.73 -76.56
C ILE A 576 17.54 -1.95 -77.77
N PRO A 577 18.44 -0.96 -77.60
CA PRO A 577 19.09 -0.29 -78.72
C PRO A 577 20.14 -1.19 -79.38
N PHE A 578 20.03 -1.36 -80.69
CA PHE A 578 21.01 -2.05 -81.52
C PHE A 578 21.75 -1.05 -82.40
N THR A 579 23.04 -1.29 -82.62
CA THR A 579 23.86 -0.55 -83.59
C THR A 579 24.07 -1.40 -84.82
N LYS A 580 23.85 -0.84 -86.01
CA LYS A 580 24.08 -1.52 -87.29
C LYS A 580 25.51 -2.10 -87.35
N ASP A 581 25.63 -3.25 -88.00
CA ASP A 581 26.88 -3.99 -88.28
C ASP A 581 27.57 -4.60 -87.06
N ARG A 582 27.06 -4.38 -85.84
CA ARG A 582 27.48 -5.12 -84.64
C ARG A 582 26.84 -6.51 -84.57
N THR A 583 27.55 -7.45 -83.97
CA THR A 583 27.10 -8.84 -83.80
C THR A 583 26.62 -9.07 -82.38
N TYR A 584 25.39 -9.53 -82.20
CA TYR A 584 24.78 -9.77 -80.90
C TYR A 584 24.46 -11.26 -80.70
N LYS A 585 24.72 -11.81 -79.52
CA LYS A 585 24.32 -13.17 -79.11
C LYS A 585 23.15 -13.07 -78.14
N ILE A 586 22.02 -13.66 -78.49
CA ILE A 586 20.85 -13.82 -77.62
C ILE A 586 20.84 -15.24 -77.05
N GLY A 587 20.52 -15.42 -75.78
CA GLY A 587 20.38 -16.75 -75.20
C GLY A 587 19.69 -16.78 -73.85
N ILE A 588 19.22 -17.95 -73.43
CA ILE A 588 18.56 -18.16 -72.12
C ILE A 588 18.88 -19.57 -71.61
N PHE A 589 18.85 -19.78 -70.30
CA PHE A 589 18.87 -21.10 -69.72
C PHE A 589 17.44 -21.58 -69.49
N THR A 590 17.12 -22.80 -69.93
CA THR A 590 15.76 -23.35 -69.80
C THR A 590 15.75 -24.84 -69.49
N ARG A 591 14.66 -25.26 -68.85
CA ARG A 591 14.30 -26.66 -68.57
C ARG A 591 12.77 -26.77 -68.48
N VAL A 592 12.25 -27.99 -68.46
CA VAL A 592 10.81 -28.26 -68.46
C VAL A 592 10.42 -29.24 -67.36
N SER A 593 9.12 -29.33 -67.03
CA SER A 593 8.58 -30.47 -66.30
C SER A 593 8.32 -31.65 -67.24
N GLY A 594 8.23 -32.86 -66.68
CA GLY A 594 7.95 -34.06 -67.47
C GLY A 594 6.63 -33.97 -68.24
N GLY A 595 6.63 -34.34 -69.52
CA GLY A 595 5.44 -34.31 -70.37
C GLY A 595 5.07 -32.91 -70.91
N THR A 596 6.01 -31.96 -70.90
CA THR A 596 5.81 -30.63 -71.50
C THR A 596 5.73 -30.70 -73.01
N THR A 597 4.66 -30.17 -73.59
CA THR A 597 4.41 -30.18 -75.05
C THR A 597 3.88 -28.83 -75.54
N MET A 598 3.93 -28.61 -76.86
CA MET A 598 3.35 -27.45 -77.54
C MET A 598 2.04 -27.83 -78.27
N PRO A 599 1.12 -26.88 -78.52
CA PRO A 599 -0.03 -27.14 -79.38
C PRO A 599 0.37 -27.57 -80.80
N SER A 600 -0.49 -28.38 -81.43
CA SER A 600 -0.26 -28.83 -82.80
C SER A 600 -0.22 -27.64 -83.78
N GLY A 601 0.76 -27.61 -84.68
CA GLY A 601 0.94 -26.54 -85.67
C GLY A 601 1.58 -25.26 -85.14
N THR A 602 2.01 -25.20 -83.87
CA THR A 602 2.55 -23.97 -83.25
C THR A 602 4.05 -24.03 -82.94
N ALA A 603 4.82 -24.85 -83.65
CA ALA A 603 6.26 -25.03 -83.40
C ALA A 603 7.04 -23.69 -83.42
N GLY A 604 6.60 -22.72 -84.23
CA GLY A 604 7.21 -21.39 -84.32
C GLY A 604 6.94 -20.45 -83.14
N ASN A 605 6.18 -20.85 -82.12
CA ASN A 605 5.78 -19.98 -81.00
C ASN A 605 6.69 -20.12 -79.76
N ASN A 606 7.66 -21.04 -79.77
CA ASN A 606 8.61 -21.26 -78.68
C ASN A 606 10.02 -20.87 -79.17
N LYS A 607 10.42 -19.64 -78.86
CA LYS A 607 11.63 -19.02 -79.44
C LYS A 607 12.15 -17.85 -78.64
N LEU A 608 13.45 -17.58 -78.81
CA LEU A 608 14.02 -16.26 -78.56
C LEU A 608 13.91 -15.44 -79.85
N ARG A 609 13.51 -14.18 -79.76
CA ARG A 609 13.31 -13.32 -80.93
C ARG A 609 13.92 -11.94 -80.71
N ILE A 610 14.54 -11.42 -81.77
CA ILE A 610 14.83 -10.00 -81.95
C ILE A 610 13.96 -9.53 -83.11
N GLY A 611 13.19 -8.45 -82.94
CA GLY A 611 12.32 -7.95 -84.00
C GLY A 611 11.69 -6.61 -83.68
N ASP A 612 10.82 -6.15 -84.56
CA ASP A 612 10.03 -4.92 -84.38
C ASP A 612 8.64 -5.09 -85.03
N SER A 613 7.97 -3.96 -85.29
CA SER A 613 6.66 -3.91 -85.95
C SER A 613 6.67 -4.47 -87.38
N ASP A 614 7.82 -4.52 -88.04
CA ASP A 614 7.94 -4.97 -89.43
C ASP A 614 8.12 -6.50 -89.51
N GLY A 615 8.44 -7.16 -88.39
CA GLY A 615 8.55 -8.61 -88.29
C GLY A 615 9.75 -9.10 -87.48
N PRO A 616 10.03 -10.42 -87.47
CA PRO A 616 11.22 -10.97 -86.82
C PRO A 616 12.49 -10.66 -87.64
N LEU A 617 13.55 -10.23 -86.95
CA LEU A 617 14.88 -10.00 -87.53
C LEU A 617 15.82 -11.17 -87.21
N LYS A 618 15.65 -11.78 -86.02
CA LYS A 618 16.30 -13.03 -85.61
C LYS A 618 15.32 -13.86 -84.81
N GLU A 619 15.30 -15.16 -85.06
CA GLU A 619 14.63 -16.15 -84.21
C GLU A 619 15.60 -17.29 -83.86
N VAL A 620 15.51 -17.76 -82.62
CA VAL A 620 16.15 -18.98 -82.13
C VAL A 620 15.05 -19.86 -81.57
N GLN A 621 14.53 -20.77 -82.40
CA GLN A 621 13.43 -21.66 -82.01
C GLN A 621 13.95 -22.80 -81.15
N PHE A 622 13.12 -23.24 -80.21
CA PHE A 622 13.38 -24.42 -79.39
C PHE A 622 12.12 -25.27 -79.25
N ASN A 623 12.29 -26.57 -79.05
CA ASN A 623 11.19 -27.49 -78.83
C ASN A 623 11.14 -27.88 -77.34
N PRO A 624 10.13 -27.43 -76.57
CA PRO A 624 9.96 -27.79 -75.17
C PRO A 624 10.00 -29.29 -74.89
N ALA A 625 9.52 -30.14 -75.81
CA ALA A 625 9.53 -31.59 -75.63
C ALA A 625 10.95 -32.21 -75.68
N MET A 626 11.96 -31.46 -76.12
CA MET A 626 13.36 -31.90 -76.20
C MET A 626 14.25 -31.29 -75.11
N LEU A 627 13.70 -30.45 -74.24
CA LEU A 627 14.44 -29.81 -73.16
C LEU A 627 14.58 -30.73 -71.93
N PRO A 628 15.62 -30.54 -71.09
CA PRO A 628 15.84 -31.37 -69.92
C PRO A 628 14.69 -31.25 -68.91
N THR A 629 14.33 -32.39 -68.29
CA THR A 629 13.30 -32.50 -67.24
C THR A 629 13.87 -32.53 -65.82
N SER A 630 15.20 -32.50 -65.67
CA SER A 630 15.91 -32.62 -64.40
C SER A 630 16.29 -31.25 -63.81
N SER A 631 17.15 -31.21 -62.79
CA SER A 631 17.76 -29.97 -62.28
C SER A 631 18.82 -29.36 -63.20
N VAL A 632 19.11 -30.00 -64.34
CA VAL A 632 20.07 -29.52 -65.33
C VAL A 632 19.41 -28.47 -66.22
N TRP A 633 20.07 -27.33 -66.37
CA TRP A 633 19.65 -26.25 -67.25
C TRP A 633 20.34 -26.36 -68.61
N GLN A 634 19.59 -26.15 -69.69
CA GLN A 634 20.12 -26.11 -71.05
C GLN A 634 20.14 -24.68 -71.57
N GLU A 635 21.29 -24.23 -72.08
CA GLU A 635 21.39 -22.96 -72.81
C GLU A 635 20.77 -23.11 -74.21
N ILE A 636 19.84 -22.22 -74.55
CA ILE A 636 19.38 -21.99 -75.91
C ILE A 636 19.91 -20.63 -76.35
N SER A 637 20.69 -20.58 -77.44
CA SER A 637 21.27 -19.31 -77.89
C SER A 637 21.51 -19.24 -79.40
N GLY A 638 21.75 -18.03 -79.90
CA GLY A 638 22.12 -17.79 -81.28
C GLY A 638 22.65 -16.38 -81.50
N THR A 639 23.37 -16.22 -82.62
CA THR A 639 24.05 -14.97 -82.97
C THR A 639 23.37 -14.28 -84.16
N TRP A 640 23.40 -12.95 -84.19
CA TRP A 640 22.84 -12.13 -85.25
C TRP A 640 23.68 -10.86 -85.48
N LYS A 641 24.02 -10.57 -86.75
CA LYS A 641 24.63 -9.30 -87.14
C LYS A 641 23.54 -8.29 -87.44
N ALA A 642 23.51 -7.19 -86.69
CA ALA A 642 22.47 -6.18 -86.78
C ALA A 642 22.48 -5.50 -88.15
N THR A 643 21.33 -5.51 -88.82
CA THR A 643 21.19 -4.94 -90.18
C THR A 643 20.83 -3.46 -90.17
N LYS A 644 20.42 -2.93 -89.01
CA LYS A 644 20.02 -1.53 -88.82
C LYS A 644 20.31 -1.05 -87.40
N THR A 645 20.48 0.27 -87.25
CA THR A 645 20.50 0.94 -85.95
C THR A 645 19.07 1.29 -85.57
N ALA A 646 18.54 0.61 -84.56
CA ALA A 646 17.15 0.76 -84.12
C ALA A 646 16.98 0.25 -82.69
N VAL A 647 15.91 0.67 -82.02
CA VAL A 647 15.45 0.03 -80.78
C VAL A 647 14.54 -1.13 -81.17
N LEU A 648 14.92 -2.34 -80.78
CA LEU A 648 14.24 -3.59 -81.18
C LEU A 648 13.71 -4.32 -79.94
N ASP A 649 12.64 -5.09 -80.14
CA ASP A 649 12.09 -5.98 -79.13
C ASP A 649 12.94 -7.25 -79.05
N VAL A 650 13.49 -7.50 -77.86
CA VAL A 650 14.18 -8.72 -77.49
C VAL A 650 13.23 -9.52 -76.62
N SER A 651 12.72 -10.63 -77.15
CA SER A 651 11.59 -11.34 -76.55
C SER A 651 11.84 -12.82 -76.38
N LEU A 652 11.40 -13.35 -75.23
CA LEU A 652 11.15 -14.75 -75.00
C LEU A 652 9.69 -15.04 -75.37
N MET A 653 9.47 -15.91 -76.34
CA MET A 653 8.15 -16.34 -76.78
C MET A 653 7.92 -17.80 -76.44
N VAL A 654 6.77 -18.11 -75.81
CA VAL A 654 6.46 -19.46 -75.31
C VAL A 654 4.96 -19.74 -75.46
N LEU A 655 4.61 -20.93 -75.94
CA LEU A 655 3.23 -21.43 -75.94
C LEU A 655 3.23 -22.94 -75.67
N LEU A 656 2.65 -23.34 -74.55
CA LEU A 656 2.57 -24.73 -74.10
C LEU A 656 1.14 -25.26 -74.19
N ALA A 657 1.01 -26.55 -74.51
CA ALA A 657 -0.25 -27.30 -74.41
C ALA A 657 -0.35 -28.06 -73.07
N THR A 658 0.77 -28.62 -72.61
CA THR A 658 0.87 -29.37 -71.36
C THR A 658 2.21 -29.10 -70.68
N GLY A 659 2.30 -29.41 -69.38
CA GLY A 659 3.53 -29.27 -68.59
C GLY A 659 3.87 -27.82 -68.25
N GLU A 660 5.09 -27.58 -67.79
CA GLU A 660 5.57 -26.30 -67.29
C GLU A 660 6.99 -26.08 -67.79
N GLN A 661 7.31 -24.86 -68.21
CA GLN A 661 8.64 -24.51 -68.64
C GLN A 661 9.24 -23.44 -67.73
N TYR A 662 10.52 -23.62 -67.43
CA TYR A 662 11.27 -22.78 -66.54
C TYR A 662 12.40 -22.10 -67.31
N PHE A 663 12.64 -20.84 -66.99
CA PHE A 663 13.65 -20.01 -67.63
C PHE A 663 14.42 -19.23 -66.58
N ASP A 664 15.72 -19.07 -66.85
CA ASP A 664 16.64 -18.35 -66.00
C ASP A 664 17.76 -17.73 -66.85
N ASP A 665 18.40 -16.68 -66.34
CA ASP A 665 19.53 -15.97 -66.96
C ASP A 665 19.34 -15.65 -68.46
N PHE A 666 18.29 -14.91 -68.79
CA PHE A 666 18.05 -14.42 -70.15
C PHE A 666 19.06 -13.34 -70.51
N TYR A 667 19.72 -13.46 -71.66
CA TYR A 667 20.76 -12.53 -72.04
C TYR A 667 20.76 -12.14 -73.51
N LEU A 668 21.29 -10.95 -73.74
CA LEU A 668 21.68 -10.43 -75.04
C LEU A 668 23.01 -9.70 -74.87
N VAL A 669 24.07 -10.18 -75.51
CA VAL A 669 25.42 -9.58 -75.42
C VAL A 669 25.88 -9.11 -76.79
N ASP A 670 26.59 -7.99 -76.85
CA ASP A 670 27.34 -7.56 -78.04
C ASP A 670 28.67 -8.32 -78.07
N VAL A 671 28.87 -9.11 -79.11
CA VAL A 671 30.03 -10.01 -79.31
C VAL A 671 30.79 -9.63 -80.58
N THR A 672 30.73 -8.36 -80.97
CA THR A 672 31.54 -7.83 -82.07
C THR A 672 33.02 -7.91 -81.70
N ASP A 673 33.83 -8.54 -82.56
CA ASP A 673 35.29 -8.62 -82.41
C ASP A 673 36.00 -7.27 -82.45
#